data_AF-A0A2E4J7Z1-F1
#
_entry.id   AF-A0A2E4J7Z1-F1
#
_cell.length_a   1.000
_cell.length_b   1.000
_cell.length_c   1.000
_cell.angle_alpha   90.00
_cell.angle_beta   90.00
_cell.angle_gamma   90.00
#
_symmetry.space_group_name_H-M   'P 1'
#
loop_
_entity.id
_entity.type
_entity.pdbx_description
1 polymer ?
#
loop_
_entity_poly.entity_id
_entity_poly.type
_entity_poly.pdbx_seq_one_letter_code
_entity_poly.pdbx_strand_id
1 'polypeptide(L)'
;MLKSTKRQDVQFISQLTQDIELLERLISENILENYGRIGAEQEFCLIDENFRANPINDKIVKKIKKEGFVTEIAKFNMELNIDPIDLGTSALRKMEKVLLEKMNIAYNIARKNNSDIILTGILPTVRKYDLRFNNITNNQRYFDLCNAISKSRGKKYNIRISGLDELIFQHDSPLIEGCNTGFQFHLQIDPKIFHRMYNFAQLIAAPVLSTSVNSPMLFGKRLWNETRIAVFQQATDTRIIGNYHLESLPRVTFGNGWLKKSLIEIFKEDITRYKILLKSLSQKKGVYENKNAPNLNALTLHNSTVYRWNRPCYGVYKKKPSIRIENRMLPSGPTIVDEIANSAFWLGLLIFYKNSNIDELDKLISFDDARINFYAAAQQGIDATFKWLDGKRIEARKLILNELIPKAAIGLSSINTNPKDIEKYLNIIKERTASRKNGSRWIIDSYDTLTKKFSRQNALTTITSQIVSHQKQNEPVHKWDIPKNSVVINNPSKLLIEECMERDVTSINENDTFNLAYQINSWSKKNYMVVVNEKREIRGILDSGIFNNKKNIRKKRTIISKIMKTNIKKIRPDISVGTALSIMERFNLDILPVVENKLFIGITQKKDLTQYEFKEDSQQSISLINNYERVIGNYHNNNEKTMIFIAAIHGNENSGVIALERFFKHINNTNTKIAGTVIGLIGNLNALKNNSRYINSDMNRMWTDRIIESKSSQKKSEFKEVLMVKELIDKIIKLKKKRNITIVDLHNTSSPNGVFSIVNNLKEKKIAEHLEIPVINNLFKKVKGSFAEYYSSQNINTIVFEGGAIGDPAAINNHEAGIWKMLEKKGFISQDFIPEKVLKNNINMNNFSKETKGYYFVKYIHKIKKGNEFLMNPNMRNFEKIKKGQIVGHSNHGPVKSPYEGYLLMPLYQKQGKEGFYLIDKF
;
A
#
# COMPACT_ATOMS: atom_id res chain seq x y z
N MET A 1 -43.18 24.50 13.72
CA MET A 1 -41.71 24.41 13.48
C MET A 1 -41.03 25.73 13.06
N LEU A 2 -41.66 26.65 12.30
CA LEU A 2 -41.02 27.92 11.88
C LEU A 2 -40.83 28.97 13.01
N LYS A 3 -41.70 29.00 14.03
CA LYS A 3 -41.56 29.90 15.19
C LYS A 3 -40.43 29.48 16.15
N SER A 4 -40.12 28.19 16.26
CA SER A 4 -39.07 27.68 17.17
C SER A 4 -37.65 27.93 16.64
N THR A 5 -37.46 27.93 15.33
CA THR A 5 -36.17 28.17 14.67
C THR A 5 -35.73 29.63 14.75
N LYS A 6 -36.63 30.61 14.55
CA LYS A 6 -36.29 32.04 14.72
C LYS A 6 -35.90 32.39 16.17
N ARG A 7 -36.56 31.79 17.17
CA ARG A 7 -36.25 32.00 18.60
C ARG A 7 -34.86 31.45 18.97
N GLN A 8 -34.48 30.30 18.40
CA GLN A 8 -33.14 29.72 18.58
C GLN A 8 -32.04 30.59 17.92
N ASP A 9 -32.31 31.20 16.76
CA ASP A 9 -31.36 32.08 16.07
C ASP A 9 -31.03 33.31 16.92
N VAL A 10 -32.05 33.99 17.44
CA VAL A 10 -31.88 35.18 18.29
C VAL A 10 -31.14 34.84 19.58
N GLN A 11 -31.46 33.69 20.19
CA GLN A 11 -30.79 33.24 21.40
C GLN A 11 -29.30 32.91 21.16
N PHE A 12 -28.97 32.26 20.04
CA PHE A 12 -27.59 31.94 19.70
C PHE A 12 -26.76 33.20 19.42
N ILE A 13 -27.32 34.16 18.67
CA ILE A 13 -26.64 35.43 18.37
C ILE A 13 -26.39 36.23 19.66
N SER A 14 -27.38 36.29 20.56
CA SER A 14 -27.22 36.94 21.86
C SER A 14 -26.09 36.31 22.69
N GLN A 15 -26.05 34.98 22.77
CA GLN A 15 -24.97 34.26 23.47
C GLN A 15 -23.61 34.49 22.81
N LEU A 16 -23.55 34.54 21.48
CA LEU A 16 -22.32 34.77 20.74
C LEU A 16 -21.73 36.15 21.02
N THR A 17 -22.57 37.19 21.09
CA THR A 17 -22.14 38.54 21.49
C THR A 17 -21.64 38.56 22.94
N GLN A 18 -22.36 37.92 23.86
CA GLN A 18 -21.95 37.80 25.27
C GLN A 18 -20.61 37.06 25.42
N ASP A 19 -20.39 35.99 24.64
CA ASP A 19 -19.13 35.26 24.67
C ASP A 19 -17.94 36.13 24.21
N ILE A 20 -18.15 37.05 23.26
CA ILE A 20 -17.12 38.02 22.83
C ILE A 20 -16.84 39.04 23.93
N GLU A 21 -17.87 39.62 24.54
CA GLU A 21 -17.71 40.58 25.64
C GLU A 21 -16.96 39.94 26.82
N LEU A 22 -17.28 38.69 27.13
CA LEU A 22 -16.54 37.91 28.12
C LEU A 22 -15.08 37.71 27.72
N LEU A 23 -14.79 37.36 26.47
CA LEU A 23 -13.41 37.21 25.99
C LEU A 23 -12.64 38.53 26.03
N GLU A 24 -13.26 39.64 25.64
CA GLU A 24 -12.70 41.00 25.74
C GLU A 24 -12.31 41.31 27.19
N ARG A 25 -13.21 41.01 28.15
CA ARG A 25 -12.94 41.17 29.58
C ARG A 25 -11.78 40.30 30.05
N LEU A 26 -11.74 39.01 29.67
CA LEU A 26 -10.65 38.10 30.05
C LEU A 26 -9.29 38.60 29.56
N ILE A 27 -9.25 39.26 28.40
CA ILE A 27 -8.04 39.89 27.84
C ILE A 27 -7.69 41.16 28.62
N SER A 28 -8.65 42.07 28.85
CA SER A 28 -8.37 43.35 29.53
C SER A 28 -7.97 43.17 31.00
N GLU A 29 -8.55 42.20 31.69
CA GLU A 29 -8.27 41.88 33.09
C GLU A 29 -7.05 40.94 33.26
N ASN A 30 -6.35 40.58 32.18
CA ASN A 30 -5.20 39.66 32.20
C ASN A 30 -5.49 38.29 32.85
N ILE A 31 -6.71 37.77 32.70
CA ILE A 31 -7.12 36.47 33.26
C ILE A 31 -6.61 35.30 32.42
N LEU A 32 -6.47 35.49 31.11
CA LEU A 32 -5.96 34.48 30.19
C LEU A 32 -4.52 34.09 30.54
N GLU A 33 -4.24 32.79 30.48
CA GLU A 33 -2.93 32.25 30.84
C GLU A 33 -1.84 32.67 29.85
N ASN A 34 -0.84 33.39 30.36
CA ASN A 34 0.40 33.68 29.65
C ASN A 34 1.42 32.55 29.88
N TYR A 35 1.35 31.51 29.07
CA TYR A 35 2.26 30.37 29.17
C TYR A 35 2.46 29.69 27.81
N GLY A 36 3.71 29.37 27.47
CA GLY A 36 4.06 28.73 26.19
C GLY A 36 3.85 27.22 26.23
N ARG A 37 2.96 26.70 25.38
CA ARG A 37 2.78 25.26 25.16
C ARG A 37 2.63 24.96 23.68
N ILE A 38 3.06 23.75 23.30
CA ILE A 38 2.80 23.18 21.98
C ILE A 38 1.84 22.01 22.08
N GLY A 39 1.06 21.78 21.03
CA GLY A 39 0.16 20.64 20.91
C GLY A 39 0.04 20.22 19.45
N ALA A 40 -0.60 19.08 19.19
CA ALA A 40 -0.85 18.64 17.84
C ALA A 40 -2.15 17.83 17.70
N GLU A 41 -2.77 17.95 16.55
CA GLU A 41 -3.81 17.04 16.07
C GLU A 41 -3.26 16.30 14.84
N GLN A 42 -3.26 14.97 14.89
CA GLN A 42 -2.78 14.10 13.81
C GLN A 42 -3.97 13.42 13.14
N GLU A 43 -4.31 13.83 11.93
CA GLU A 43 -5.29 13.13 11.11
C GLU A 43 -4.61 12.07 10.23
N PHE A 44 -5.32 10.98 9.95
CA PHE A 44 -4.81 9.87 9.15
C PHE A 44 -5.94 9.04 8.51
N CYS A 45 -5.60 8.32 7.44
CA CYS A 45 -6.52 7.42 6.76
C CYS A 45 -6.29 5.95 7.17
N LEU A 46 -7.39 5.22 7.29
CA LEU A 46 -7.43 3.76 7.39
C LEU A 46 -7.47 3.16 6.00
N ILE A 47 -6.64 2.16 5.77
CA ILE A 47 -6.52 1.50 4.48
C ILE A 47 -6.64 -0.01 4.57
N ASP A 48 -7.20 -0.63 3.53
CA ASP A 48 -7.39 -2.08 3.43
C ASP A 48 -6.13 -2.82 2.91
N GLU A 49 -6.22 -4.13 2.71
CA GLU A 49 -5.16 -5.00 2.16
C GLU A 49 -4.67 -4.61 0.75
N ASN A 50 -5.42 -3.71 0.12
CA ASN A 50 -5.28 -3.22 -1.23
C ASN A 50 -4.93 -1.72 -1.24
N PHE A 51 -4.60 -1.17 -0.07
CA PHE A 51 -4.23 0.21 0.15
C PHE A 51 -5.31 1.21 -0.27
N ARG A 52 -6.59 0.83 -0.23
CA ARG A 52 -7.75 1.71 -0.50
C ARG A 52 -8.40 2.14 0.81
N ALA A 53 -9.19 3.21 0.76
CA ALA A 53 -9.90 3.72 1.93
C ALA A 53 -10.76 2.63 2.59
N ASN A 54 -10.57 2.42 3.90
CA ASN A 54 -11.24 1.36 4.66
C ASN A 54 -12.21 1.94 5.69
N PRO A 55 -13.54 1.87 5.47
CA PRO A 55 -14.53 2.60 6.25
C PRO A 55 -14.86 1.92 7.60
N ILE A 56 -13.86 1.77 8.48
CA ILE A 56 -13.97 1.04 9.77
C ILE A 56 -13.58 1.86 10.99
N ASN A 57 -13.54 3.20 10.91
CA ASN A 57 -13.09 4.06 12.01
C ASN A 57 -13.88 3.85 13.31
N ASP A 58 -15.20 3.68 13.24
CA ASP A 58 -16.07 3.41 14.38
C ASP A 58 -15.66 2.13 15.14
N LYS A 59 -15.13 1.12 14.43
CA LYS A 59 -14.67 -0.14 15.02
C LYS A 59 -13.33 0.04 15.75
N ILE A 60 -12.46 0.89 15.21
CA ILE A 60 -11.13 1.16 15.77
C ILE A 60 -11.22 2.11 16.94
N VAL A 61 -11.89 3.27 16.77
CA VAL A 61 -11.99 4.31 17.80
C VAL A 61 -12.53 3.77 19.12
N LYS A 62 -13.53 2.87 19.10
CA LYS A 62 -14.13 2.27 20.31
C LYS A 62 -13.09 1.56 21.18
N LYS A 63 -12.01 1.05 20.59
CA LYS A 63 -10.93 0.32 21.28
C LYS A 63 -9.83 1.25 21.81
N ILE A 64 -9.65 2.42 21.20
CA ILE A 64 -8.51 3.33 21.48
C ILE A 64 -8.93 4.75 21.89
N LYS A 65 -10.22 5.01 22.11
CA LYS A 65 -10.74 6.34 22.47
C LYS A 65 -10.07 6.94 23.71
N LYS A 66 -9.73 6.11 24.69
CA LYS A 66 -9.04 6.54 25.93
C LYS A 66 -7.63 7.09 25.67
N GLU A 67 -7.05 6.79 24.52
CA GLU A 67 -5.71 7.24 24.13
C GLU A 67 -5.71 8.59 23.40
N GLY A 68 -6.86 9.28 23.28
CA GLY A 68 -6.96 10.57 22.59
C GLY A 68 -7.38 10.49 21.13
N PHE A 69 -7.81 9.31 20.66
CA PHE A 69 -8.29 9.12 19.29
C PHE A 69 -9.79 9.40 19.16
N VAL A 70 -10.16 10.11 18.09
CA VAL A 70 -11.54 10.42 17.71
C VAL A 70 -11.78 10.07 16.23
N THR A 71 -13.05 10.08 15.82
CA THR A 71 -13.42 9.87 14.42
C THR A 71 -13.55 11.20 13.69
N GLU A 72 -13.18 11.19 12.42
CA GLU A 72 -13.39 12.32 11.52
C GLU A 72 -14.67 12.15 10.68
N ILE A 73 -14.98 13.12 9.81
CA ILE A 73 -16.21 13.12 9.00
C ILE A 73 -16.38 11.85 8.15
N ALA A 74 -15.28 11.32 7.61
CA ALA A 74 -15.27 10.13 6.78
C ALA A 74 -15.03 8.87 7.61
N LYS A 75 -15.76 7.79 7.32
CA LYS A 75 -15.62 6.48 8.00
C LYS A 75 -14.23 5.85 7.92
N PHE A 76 -13.37 6.35 7.05
CA PHE A 76 -11.99 5.89 6.89
C PHE A 76 -10.95 6.88 7.44
N ASN A 77 -11.36 8.02 8.01
CA ASN A 77 -10.45 8.96 8.67
C ASN A 77 -10.58 8.89 10.20
N MET A 78 -9.47 9.16 10.87
CA MET A 78 -9.39 9.29 12.32
C MET A 78 -8.41 10.41 12.67
N GLU A 79 -8.55 10.92 13.89
CA GLU A 79 -7.68 11.95 14.43
C GLU A 79 -7.15 11.53 15.81
N LEU A 80 -5.89 11.84 16.08
CA LEU A 80 -5.28 11.79 17.40
C LEU A 80 -5.09 13.20 17.95
N ASN A 81 -5.64 13.47 19.12
CA ASN A 81 -5.39 14.69 19.89
C ASN A 81 -4.37 14.38 20.98
N ILE A 82 -3.22 15.06 20.99
CA ILE A 82 -2.24 14.91 22.08
C ILE A 82 -2.39 16.00 23.13
N ASP A 83 -2.07 15.67 24.38
CA ASP A 83 -2.07 16.64 25.47
C ASP A 83 -1.04 17.76 25.23
N PRO A 84 -1.32 19.01 25.69
CA PRO A 84 -0.37 20.10 25.62
C PRO A 84 0.97 19.77 26.29
N ILE A 85 2.06 20.12 25.61
CA ILE A 85 3.44 19.97 26.09
C ILE A 85 3.99 21.36 26.38
N ASP A 86 4.49 21.57 27.61
CA ASP A 86 5.13 22.81 27.99
C ASP A 86 6.33 23.11 27.08
N LEU A 87 6.43 24.36 26.64
CA LEU A 87 7.51 24.79 25.77
C LEU A 87 8.83 24.83 26.57
N GLY A 88 9.86 24.16 26.05
CA GLY A 88 11.15 24.06 26.72
C GLY A 88 12.12 23.19 25.91
N THR A 89 13.25 22.83 26.53
CA THR A 89 14.42 22.27 25.84
C THR A 89 14.16 21.02 25.01
N SER A 90 13.24 20.15 25.43
CA SER A 90 12.94 18.88 24.77
C SER A 90 11.54 18.80 24.16
N ALA A 91 10.81 19.91 24.07
CA ALA A 91 9.38 19.91 23.73
C ALA A 91 9.09 19.23 22.38
N LEU A 92 9.84 19.56 21.31
CA LEU A 92 9.66 18.98 19.97
C LEU A 92 9.93 17.47 19.94
N ARG A 93 11.03 17.01 20.55
CA ARG A 93 11.36 15.58 20.66
C ARG A 93 10.38 14.82 21.55
N LYS A 94 9.84 15.45 22.60
CA LYS A 94 8.77 14.85 23.42
C LYS A 94 7.50 14.68 22.58
N MET A 95 7.14 15.66 21.76
CA MET A 95 6.02 15.54 20.83
C MET A 95 6.22 14.41 19.82
N GLU A 96 7.39 14.33 19.17
CA GLU A 96 7.74 13.24 18.24
C GLU A 96 7.54 11.87 18.92
N LYS A 97 8.06 11.71 20.14
CA LYS A 97 7.94 10.48 20.92
C LYS A 97 6.48 10.12 21.23
N VAL A 98 5.69 11.09 21.71
CA VAL A 98 4.26 10.87 22.04
C VAL A 98 3.46 10.46 20.80
N LEU A 99 3.69 11.12 19.66
CA LEU A 99 3.03 10.76 18.40
C LEU A 99 3.41 9.35 17.96
N LEU A 100 4.69 8.98 17.98
CA LEU A 100 5.15 7.64 17.63
C LEU A 100 4.52 6.57 18.54
N GLU A 101 4.52 6.79 19.86
CA GLU A 101 3.96 5.86 20.84
C GLU A 101 2.45 5.67 20.63
N LYS A 102 1.69 6.76 20.52
CA LYS A 102 0.23 6.69 20.36
C LYS A 102 -0.16 6.14 18.99
N MET A 103 0.51 6.55 17.91
CA MET A 103 0.25 6.01 16.57
C MET A 103 0.57 4.52 16.49
N ASN A 104 1.60 4.02 17.18
CA ASN A 104 1.87 2.57 17.28
C ASN A 104 0.71 1.78 17.91
N ILE A 105 0.00 2.36 18.87
CA ILE A 105 -1.23 1.74 19.42
C ILE A 105 -2.29 1.62 18.32
N ALA A 106 -2.52 2.70 17.56
CA ALA A 106 -3.49 2.69 16.46
C ALA A 106 -3.10 1.69 15.36
N TYR A 107 -1.83 1.63 14.94
CA TYR A 107 -1.33 0.65 13.96
C TYR A 107 -1.60 -0.79 14.41
N ASN A 108 -1.32 -1.12 15.67
CA ASN A 108 -1.54 -2.46 16.22
C ASN A 108 -3.02 -2.85 16.22
N ILE A 109 -3.91 -1.91 16.56
CA ILE A 109 -5.35 -2.16 16.54
C ILE A 109 -5.89 -2.24 15.11
N ALA A 110 -5.44 -1.38 14.19
CA ALA A 110 -5.82 -1.44 12.78
C ALA A 110 -5.47 -2.81 12.19
N ARG A 111 -4.24 -3.31 12.41
CA ARG A 111 -3.78 -4.61 11.88
C ARG A 111 -4.60 -5.79 12.42
N LYS A 112 -4.97 -5.77 13.70
CA LYS A 112 -5.90 -6.77 14.29
C LYS A 112 -7.29 -6.77 13.66
N ASN A 113 -7.64 -5.73 12.90
CA ASN A 113 -8.91 -5.60 12.17
C ASN A 113 -8.71 -5.61 10.64
N ASN A 114 -7.61 -6.19 10.13
CA ASN A 114 -7.28 -6.27 8.69
C ASN A 114 -7.21 -4.90 7.98
N SER A 115 -6.61 -3.91 8.64
CA SER A 115 -6.41 -2.57 8.11
C SER A 115 -4.99 -2.09 8.46
N ASP A 116 -4.41 -1.22 7.66
CA ASP A 116 -3.22 -0.43 8.05
C ASP A 116 -3.60 1.06 8.13
N ILE A 117 -2.66 1.91 8.54
CA ILE A 117 -2.82 3.37 8.61
C ILE A 117 -1.81 4.02 7.65
N ILE A 118 -2.18 5.16 7.07
CA ILE A 118 -1.29 6.00 6.27
C ILE A 118 -1.38 7.47 6.70
N LEU A 119 -0.22 8.13 6.75
CA LEU A 119 -0.09 9.58 6.96
C LEU A 119 0.17 10.24 5.60
N THR A 120 -0.82 10.96 5.06
CA THR A 120 -0.72 11.62 3.75
C THR A 120 -1.79 12.67 3.62
N GLY A 121 -1.51 13.83 2.99
CA GLY A 121 -2.50 14.89 2.87
C GLY A 121 -3.75 14.44 2.11
N ILE A 122 -3.59 13.73 1.00
CA ILE A 122 -4.68 13.03 0.30
C ILE A 122 -4.22 11.60 0.05
N LEU A 123 -5.08 10.62 0.33
CA LEU A 123 -4.81 9.22 0.01
C LEU A 123 -4.69 9.05 -1.52
N PRO A 124 -3.53 8.63 -2.07
CA PRO A 124 -3.33 8.56 -3.53
C PRO A 124 -4.33 7.63 -4.25
N THR A 125 -4.81 6.62 -3.53
CA THR A 125 -5.76 5.59 -3.96
C THR A 125 -7.22 5.90 -3.59
N VAL A 126 -7.53 7.10 -3.07
CA VAL A 126 -8.92 7.49 -2.79
C VAL A 126 -9.73 7.53 -4.08
N ARG A 127 -10.97 7.05 -4.02
CA ARG A 127 -11.87 7.00 -5.17
C ARG A 127 -13.10 7.87 -4.94
N LYS A 128 -13.81 8.19 -6.02
CA LYS A 128 -15.08 8.90 -5.93
C LYS A 128 -16.11 8.06 -5.15
N TYR A 129 -16.11 6.74 -5.32
CA TYR A 129 -16.96 5.81 -4.56
C TYR A 129 -16.78 5.93 -3.04
N ASP A 130 -15.56 6.24 -2.58
CA ASP A 130 -15.26 6.33 -1.15
C ASP A 130 -15.90 7.59 -0.52
N LEU A 131 -16.23 8.61 -1.30
CA LEU A 131 -16.72 9.91 -0.81
C LEU A 131 -18.25 10.05 -0.84
N ARG A 132 -18.98 8.97 -1.11
CA ARG A 132 -20.45 8.96 -1.12
C ARG A 132 -21.02 9.13 0.29
N PHE A 133 -22.20 9.74 0.39
CA PHE A 133 -22.87 10.07 1.65
C PHE A 133 -22.94 8.91 2.69
N ASN A 134 -23.04 7.66 2.23
CA ASN A 134 -23.06 6.48 3.11
C ASN A 134 -21.75 6.26 3.90
N ASN A 135 -20.66 6.91 3.48
CA ASN A 135 -19.37 6.87 4.15
C ASN A 135 -19.16 8.01 5.14
N ILE A 136 -20.18 8.82 5.45
CA ILE A 136 -20.14 9.76 6.58
C ILE A 136 -20.16 8.95 7.88
N THR A 137 -19.25 9.27 8.81
CA THR A 137 -19.22 8.68 10.15
C THR A 137 -20.53 8.94 10.89
N ASN A 138 -20.99 7.94 11.65
CA ASN A 138 -22.29 8.00 12.32
C ASN A 138 -22.27 8.93 13.55
N ASN A 139 -22.22 10.24 13.29
CA ASN A 139 -22.25 11.30 14.28
C ASN A 139 -23.21 12.39 13.80
N GLN A 140 -24.22 12.70 14.62
CA GLN A 140 -25.27 13.67 14.28
C GLN A 140 -24.70 15.04 13.86
N ARG A 141 -23.58 15.46 14.49
CA ARG A 141 -22.90 16.73 14.15
C ARG A 141 -22.47 16.77 12.68
N TYR A 142 -21.95 15.67 12.14
CA TYR A 142 -21.48 15.62 10.75
C TYR A 142 -22.66 15.69 9.76
N PHE A 143 -23.76 15.02 10.07
CA PHE A 143 -24.99 15.12 9.28
C PHE A 143 -25.58 16.54 9.32
N ASP A 144 -25.64 17.16 10.49
CA ASP A 144 -26.13 18.53 10.66
C ASP A 144 -25.29 19.55 9.86
N LEU A 145 -23.96 19.40 9.89
CA LEU A 145 -23.05 20.23 9.12
C LEU A 145 -23.26 20.05 7.61
N CYS A 146 -23.34 18.81 7.13
CA CYS A 146 -23.58 18.51 5.71
C CYS A 146 -24.90 19.09 5.23
N ASN A 147 -25.95 18.97 6.04
CA ASN A 147 -27.27 19.52 5.77
C ASN A 147 -27.25 21.06 5.74
N ALA A 148 -26.54 21.70 6.68
CA ALA A 148 -26.41 23.16 6.72
C ALA A 148 -25.69 23.72 5.48
N ILE A 149 -24.59 23.08 5.06
CA ILE A 149 -23.85 23.45 3.84
C ILE A 149 -24.76 23.26 2.61
N SER A 150 -25.41 22.10 2.49
CA SER A 150 -26.28 21.77 1.35
C SER A 150 -27.50 22.70 1.26
N LYS A 151 -28.02 23.16 2.40
CA LYS A 151 -29.12 24.15 2.45
C LYS A 151 -28.68 25.53 1.98
N SER A 152 -27.42 25.91 2.21
CA SER A 152 -26.89 27.22 1.79
C SER A 152 -26.51 27.26 0.32
N ARG A 153 -25.88 26.20 -0.20
CA ARG A 153 -25.27 26.17 -1.55
C ARG A 153 -26.13 25.44 -2.60
N GLY A 154 -26.97 24.50 -2.17
CA GLY A 154 -27.62 23.51 -3.03
C GLY A 154 -26.94 22.12 -2.96
N LYS A 155 -27.56 21.12 -3.60
CA LYS A 155 -27.16 19.69 -3.50
C LYS A 155 -26.12 19.23 -4.53
N LYS A 156 -25.61 20.13 -5.37
CA LYS A 156 -24.67 19.81 -6.46
C LYS A 156 -23.38 20.61 -6.29
N TYR A 157 -22.34 19.94 -5.82
CA TYR A 157 -21.02 20.52 -5.56
C TYR A 157 -20.19 20.38 -6.83
N ASN A 158 -19.91 21.51 -7.49
CA ASN A 158 -19.02 21.55 -8.65
C ASN A 158 -17.61 21.87 -8.17
N ILE A 159 -16.66 20.99 -8.49
CA ILE A 159 -15.25 21.16 -8.20
C ILE A 159 -14.47 21.21 -9.50
N ARG A 160 -13.58 22.20 -9.61
CA ARG A 160 -12.62 22.37 -10.69
C ARG A 160 -11.26 22.68 -10.11
N ILE A 161 -10.31 21.77 -10.32
CA ILE A 161 -8.92 21.94 -9.90
C ILE A 161 -8.04 21.69 -11.12
N SER A 162 -7.18 22.67 -11.41
CA SER A 162 -6.25 22.63 -12.54
C SER A 162 -4.83 22.48 -12.00
N GLY A 163 -4.10 21.47 -12.50
CA GLY A 163 -2.67 21.28 -12.30
C GLY A 163 -2.02 20.77 -13.59
N LEU A 164 -1.13 19.79 -13.50
CA LEU A 164 -0.61 19.09 -14.70
C LEU A 164 -1.72 18.36 -15.45
N ASP A 165 -2.66 17.78 -14.71
CA ASP A 165 -3.92 17.30 -15.23
C ASP A 165 -5.07 18.25 -14.79
N GLU A 166 -6.24 18.14 -15.42
CA GLU A 166 -7.45 18.84 -14.97
C GLU A 166 -8.43 17.85 -14.32
N LEU A 167 -9.02 18.26 -13.20
CA LEU A 167 -10.12 17.56 -12.55
C LEU A 167 -11.34 18.49 -12.45
N ILE A 168 -12.38 18.16 -13.22
CA ILE A 168 -13.71 18.75 -13.12
C ILE A 168 -14.69 17.65 -12.76
N PHE A 169 -15.38 17.77 -11.63
CA PHE A 169 -16.42 16.82 -11.27
C PHE A 169 -17.53 17.45 -10.44
N GLN A 170 -18.67 16.78 -10.46
CA GLN A 170 -19.81 17.09 -9.63
C GLN A 170 -20.02 15.99 -8.59
N HIS A 171 -20.34 16.39 -7.37
CA HIS A 171 -20.63 15.48 -6.26
C HIS A 171 -21.89 15.92 -5.51
N ASP A 172 -22.52 15.01 -4.77
CA ASP A 172 -23.80 15.21 -4.08
C ASP A 172 -23.66 15.50 -2.57
N SER A 173 -22.44 15.48 -2.06
CA SER A 173 -22.15 15.57 -0.63
C SER A 173 -20.91 16.44 -0.35
N PRO A 174 -20.90 17.22 0.74
CA PRO A 174 -19.70 17.86 1.31
C PRO A 174 -18.60 16.89 1.74
N LEU A 175 -18.89 15.58 1.85
CA LEU A 175 -17.92 14.54 2.25
C LEU A 175 -16.68 14.47 1.35
N ILE A 176 -16.66 15.17 0.20
CA ILE A 176 -15.43 15.37 -0.58
C ILE A 176 -14.28 15.87 0.31
N GLU A 177 -14.58 16.70 1.32
CA GLU A 177 -13.59 17.17 2.29
C GLU A 177 -12.93 16.02 3.08
N GLY A 178 -13.62 14.90 3.26
CA GLY A 178 -13.10 13.70 3.90
C GLY A 178 -11.96 12.99 3.15
N CYS A 179 -11.53 13.46 1.97
CA CYS A 179 -10.27 13.00 1.37
C CYS A 179 -9.03 13.69 1.93
N ASN A 180 -9.19 14.79 2.67
CA ASN A 180 -8.11 15.55 3.26
C ASN A 180 -7.74 14.99 4.64
N THR A 181 -6.44 14.92 4.93
CA THR A 181 -5.95 14.80 6.31
C THR A 181 -4.82 15.80 6.59
N GLY A 182 -4.81 16.40 7.77
CA GLY A 182 -3.83 17.40 8.21
C GLY A 182 -2.97 16.96 9.40
N PHE A 183 -1.88 17.69 9.60
CA PHE A 183 -1.15 17.72 10.86
C PHE A 183 -1.29 19.11 11.46
N GLN A 184 -2.14 19.28 12.46
CA GLN A 184 -2.46 20.60 12.99
C GLN A 184 -1.55 20.91 14.17
N PHE A 185 -0.63 21.87 14.01
CA PHE A 185 0.34 22.22 15.08
C PHE A 185 -0.16 23.42 15.89
N HIS A 186 -0.20 23.28 17.21
CA HIS A 186 -0.77 24.28 18.10
C HIS A 186 0.34 25.00 18.87
N LEU A 187 0.22 26.32 19.00
CA LEU A 187 1.06 27.12 19.87
C LEU A 187 0.19 28.01 20.77
N GLN A 188 0.22 27.76 22.07
CA GLN A 188 -0.35 28.66 23.07
C GLN A 188 0.54 29.89 23.20
N ILE A 189 -0.07 31.08 23.16
CA ILE A 189 0.64 32.36 23.11
C ILE A 189 0.04 33.38 24.07
N ASP A 190 0.85 34.38 24.42
CA ASP A 190 0.42 35.53 25.21
C ASP A 190 -0.63 36.35 24.44
N PRO A 191 -1.81 36.60 25.04
CA PRO A 191 -2.85 37.46 24.48
C PRO A 191 -2.39 38.84 24.01
N LYS A 192 -1.45 39.47 24.72
CA LYS A 192 -1.03 40.85 24.42
C LYS A 192 -0.33 40.98 23.06
N ILE A 193 0.37 39.94 22.64
CA ILE A 193 1.14 39.91 21.39
C ILE A 193 0.47 39.04 20.32
N PHE A 194 -0.80 38.65 20.52
CA PHE A 194 -1.48 37.73 19.60
C PHE A 194 -1.51 38.28 18.17
N HIS A 195 -1.84 39.56 17.98
CA HIS A 195 -1.91 40.18 16.65
C HIS A 195 -0.57 40.07 15.90
N ARG A 196 0.55 40.35 16.60
CA ARG A 196 1.91 40.25 16.08
C ARG A 196 2.26 38.82 15.69
N MET A 197 2.02 37.88 16.59
CA MET A 197 2.24 36.44 16.36
C MET A 197 1.42 35.93 15.17
N TYR A 198 0.14 36.30 15.09
CA TYR A 198 -0.74 35.90 14.00
C TYR A 198 -0.26 36.44 12.64
N ASN A 199 0.11 37.72 12.58
CA ASN A 199 0.62 38.33 11.36
C ASN A 199 1.89 37.63 10.87
N PHE A 200 2.83 37.30 11.76
CA PHE A 200 4.01 36.55 11.36
C PHE A 200 3.69 35.09 10.99
N ALA A 201 2.72 34.45 11.65
CA ALA A 201 2.26 33.12 11.24
C ALA A 201 1.69 33.11 9.82
N GLN A 202 1.03 34.20 9.40
CA GLN A 202 0.57 34.39 8.02
C GLN A 202 1.73 34.67 7.05
N LEU A 203 2.68 35.54 7.43
CA LEU A 203 3.87 35.83 6.62
C LEU A 203 4.66 34.57 6.25
N ILE A 204 4.94 33.72 7.25
CA ILE A 204 5.78 32.53 7.08
C ILE A 204 5.03 31.34 6.49
N ALA A 205 3.71 31.45 6.31
CA ALA A 205 2.86 30.35 5.83
C ALA A 205 3.36 29.79 4.49
N ALA A 206 3.71 30.66 3.55
CA ALA A 206 4.14 30.26 2.21
C ALA A 206 5.49 29.52 2.19
N PRO A 207 6.59 30.05 2.77
CA PRO A 207 7.84 29.29 2.86
C PRO A 207 7.70 27.95 3.57
N VAL A 208 6.99 27.91 4.71
CA VAL A 208 6.79 26.65 5.45
C VAL A 208 5.99 25.66 4.62
N LEU A 209 4.90 26.08 3.99
CA LEU A 209 4.08 25.19 3.17
C LEU A 209 4.85 24.63 1.98
N SER A 210 5.66 25.44 1.29
CA SER A 210 6.39 25.04 0.07
C SER A 210 7.29 23.81 0.25
N THR A 211 7.91 23.65 1.42
CA THR A 211 8.71 22.45 1.77
C THR A 211 7.90 21.32 2.40
N SER A 212 6.67 21.60 2.84
CA SER A 212 5.82 20.67 3.59
C SER A 212 4.78 19.95 2.73
N VAL A 213 4.53 20.41 1.50
CA VAL A 213 3.47 19.89 0.62
C VAL A 213 3.49 18.36 0.47
N ASN A 214 2.33 17.71 0.62
CA ASN A 214 2.20 16.24 0.61
C ASN A 214 0.82 15.76 0.09
N SER A 215 0.21 16.46 -0.87
CA SER A 215 -1.07 16.01 -1.48
C SER A 215 -1.19 16.33 -2.98
N PRO A 216 -0.30 15.80 -3.84
CA PRO A 216 -0.27 16.18 -5.25
C PRO A 216 -1.36 15.54 -6.12
N MET A 217 -2.11 14.57 -5.59
CA MET A 217 -2.98 13.73 -6.39
C MET A 217 -4.38 13.56 -5.79
N LEU A 218 -5.39 13.56 -6.66
CA LEU A 218 -6.77 13.21 -6.33
C LEU A 218 -7.40 12.43 -7.49
N PHE A 219 -8.01 11.27 -7.21
CA PHE A 219 -8.57 10.35 -8.21
C PHE A 219 -7.60 10.00 -9.35
N GLY A 220 -6.32 9.86 -9.03
CA GLY A 220 -5.27 9.56 -10.00
C GLY A 220 -4.90 10.71 -10.96
N LYS A 221 -5.32 11.95 -10.68
CA LYS A 221 -4.94 13.16 -11.41
C LYS A 221 -3.86 13.92 -10.65
N ARG A 222 -2.83 14.40 -11.36
CA ARG A 222 -1.75 15.26 -10.84
C ARG A 222 -2.23 16.71 -10.84
N LEU A 223 -2.44 17.27 -9.65
CA LEU A 223 -3.09 18.57 -9.46
C LEU A 223 -2.10 19.57 -8.85
N TRP A 224 -2.49 20.29 -7.79
CA TRP A 224 -1.59 21.17 -7.05
C TRP A 224 -0.67 20.33 -6.17
N ASN A 225 0.54 20.80 -5.85
CA ASN A 225 1.40 20.11 -4.90
C ASN A 225 0.72 19.91 -3.53
N GLU A 226 -0.08 20.88 -3.08
CA GLU A 226 -0.98 20.73 -1.94
C GLU A 226 -2.44 20.88 -2.36
N THR A 227 -3.00 19.83 -2.99
CA THR A 227 -4.37 19.80 -3.51
C THR A 227 -5.43 19.95 -2.42
N ARG A 228 -5.13 19.57 -1.16
CA ARG A 228 -6.06 19.77 -0.03
C ARG A 228 -6.56 21.21 0.08
N ILE A 229 -5.70 22.20 -0.18
CA ILE A 229 -6.07 23.62 -0.10
C ILE A 229 -7.24 23.91 -1.04
N ALA A 230 -7.13 23.49 -2.30
CA ALA A 230 -8.15 23.71 -3.31
C ALA A 230 -9.43 22.88 -3.05
N VAL A 231 -9.26 21.62 -2.64
CA VAL A 231 -10.39 20.72 -2.34
C VAL A 231 -11.22 21.26 -1.18
N PHE A 232 -10.57 21.61 -0.06
CA PHE A 232 -11.28 22.06 1.13
C PHE A 232 -12.04 23.37 0.86
N GLN A 233 -11.40 24.30 0.14
CA GLN A 233 -12.01 25.55 -0.30
C GLN A 233 -13.28 25.30 -1.11
N GLN A 234 -13.23 24.44 -2.11
CA GLN A 234 -14.38 24.24 -3.00
C GLN A 234 -15.46 23.33 -2.39
N ALA A 235 -15.09 22.36 -1.55
CA ALA A 235 -16.02 21.41 -0.93
C ALA A 235 -16.92 22.05 0.14
N THR A 236 -16.42 23.03 0.89
CA THR A 236 -17.15 23.68 1.98
C THR A 236 -17.65 25.09 1.64
N ASP A 237 -17.42 25.54 0.40
CA ASP A 237 -17.88 26.85 -0.05
C ASP A 237 -19.43 26.91 -0.04
N THR A 238 -19.98 27.83 0.75
CA THR A 238 -21.42 28.01 0.93
C THR A 238 -22.01 29.10 0.03
N ARG A 239 -21.21 29.71 -0.85
CA ARG A 239 -21.65 30.77 -1.76
C ARG A 239 -22.57 30.22 -2.84
N ILE A 240 -23.63 30.96 -3.16
CA ILE A 240 -24.55 30.63 -4.25
C ILE A 240 -23.92 31.18 -5.53
N ILE A 241 -23.57 30.30 -6.47
CA ILE A 241 -23.10 30.68 -7.79
C ILE A 241 -24.34 31.06 -8.62
N GLY A 242 -24.57 32.35 -8.81
CA GLY A 242 -25.66 32.91 -9.64
C GLY A 242 -25.14 33.97 -10.60
N ASN A 243 -26.04 34.65 -11.33
CA ASN A 243 -25.67 35.66 -12.33
C ASN A 243 -25.14 36.98 -11.74
N TYR A 244 -25.16 37.14 -10.42
CA TYR A 244 -24.70 38.34 -9.72
C TYR A 244 -23.53 38.01 -8.78
N HIS A 245 -22.45 38.78 -8.87
CA HIS A 245 -21.28 38.66 -8.01
C HIS A 245 -21.47 39.45 -6.71
N LEU A 246 -22.12 38.85 -5.71
CA LEU A 246 -21.99 39.33 -4.33
C LEU A 246 -20.59 38.96 -3.83
N GLU A 247 -19.82 39.92 -3.32
CA GLU A 247 -18.49 39.73 -2.70
C GLU A 247 -18.58 38.95 -1.38
N SER A 248 -19.03 37.71 -1.47
CA SER A 248 -19.07 36.76 -0.36
C SER A 248 -17.76 35.97 -0.33
N LEU A 249 -17.21 35.81 0.87
CA LEU A 249 -15.95 35.10 1.08
C LEU A 249 -16.18 33.59 1.24
N PRO A 250 -15.25 32.75 0.77
CA PRO A 250 -15.24 31.33 1.12
C PRO A 250 -15.00 31.16 2.62
N ARG A 251 -15.57 30.09 3.20
CA ARG A 251 -15.38 29.75 4.63
C ARG A 251 -13.97 29.24 4.94
N VAL A 252 -13.33 28.63 3.96
CA VAL A 252 -11.90 28.28 4.03
C VAL A 252 -11.11 29.47 3.53
N THR A 253 -10.27 30.05 4.38
CA THR A 253 -9.61 31.32 4.07
C THR A 253 -8.20 31.42 4.64
N PHE A 254 -7.35 32.13 3.90
CA PHE A 254 -6.06 32.62 4.41
C PHE A 254 -6.28 33.78 5.40
N GLY A 255 -7.36 34.54 5.24
CA GLY A 255 -7.64 35.79 5.97
C GLY A 255 -7.84 36.95 4.99
N ASN A 256 -8.17 38.13 5.52
CA ASN A 256 -8.52 39.31 4.71
C ASN A 256 -7.64 40.55 4.98
N GLY A 257 -6.76 40.49 5.97
CA GLY A 257 -5.89 41.61 6.32
C GLY A 257 -4.97 41.29 7.50
N TRP A 258 -3.97 42.14 7.68
CA TRP A 258 -3.13 42.13 8.87
C TRP A 258 -3.93 42.59 10.09
N LEU A 259 -3.78 41.92 11.22
CA LEU A 259 -4.37 42.35 12.48
C LEU A 259 -3.66 43.59 13.01
N LYS A 260 -4.42 44.51 13.62
CA LYS A 260 -3.88 45.77 14.14
C LYS A 260 -3.71 45.80 15.65
N LYS A 261 -4.62 45.18 16.41
CA LYS A 261 -4.67 45.29 17.88
C LYS A 261 -4.86 43.95 18.58
N SER A 262 -5.85 43.15 18.16
CA SER A 262 -6.30 41.99 18.95
C SER A 262 -6.89 40.88 18.10
N LEU A 263 -6.88 39.64 18.63
CA LEU A 263 -7.58 38.51 18.02
C LEU A 263 -9.09 38.72 17.91
N ILE A 264 -9.65 39.62 18.72
CA ILE A 264 -11.07 39.97 18.68
C ILE A 264 -11.48 40.47 17.29
N GLU A 265 -10.58 41.12 16.56
CA GLU A 265 -10.81 41.53 15.16
C GLU A 265 -11.18 40.33 14.28
N ILE A 266 -10.54 39.17 14.49
CA ILE A 266 -10.85 37.94 13.74
C ILE A 266 -12.26 37.46 14.05
N PHE A 267 -12.65 37.40 15.34
CA PHE A 267 -13.97 36.90 15.71
C PHE A 267 -15.08 37.85 15.25
N LYS A 268 -14.88 39.17 15.36
CA LYS A 268 -15.81 40.17 14.81
C LYS A 268 -15.91 40.05 13.29
N GLU A 269 -14.80 39.86 12.59
CA GLU A 269 -14.80 39.59 11.15
C GLU A 269 -15.58 38.32 10.81
N ASP A 270 -15.35 37.22 11.53
CA ASP A 270 -15.98 35.94 11.24
C ASP A 270 -17.52 36.03 11.38
N ILE A 271 -17.98 36.69 12.43
CA ILE A 271 -19.42 36.84 12.74
C ILE A 271 -20.11 37.76 11.74
N THR A 272 -19.45 38.83 11.31
CA THR A 272 -20.01 39.78 10.34
C THR A 272 -20.07 39.19 8.93
N ARG A 273 -19.12 38.32 8.57
CA ARG A 273 -18.98 37.81 7.19
C ARG A 273 -19.58 36.42 6.97
N TYR A 274 -19.66 35.57 7.99
CA TYR A 274 -20.09 34.17 7.82
C TYR A 274 -21.42 33.87 8.50
N LYS A 275 -22.35 33.29 7.74
CA LYS A 275 -23.62 32.81 8.28
C LYS A 275 -23.39 31.71 9.34
N ILE A 276 -24.20 31.66 10.38
CA ILE A 276 -24.13 30.61 11.40
C ILE A 276 -24.72 29.30 10.85
N LEU A 277 -23.91 28.24 10.77
CA LEU A 277 -24.33 26.92 10.26
C LEU A 277 -24.96 26.04 11.35
N LEU A 278 -24.32 25.97 12.51
CA LEU A 278 -24.75 25.15 13.65
C LEU A 278 -25.22 26.06 14.79
N LYS A 279 -26.37 25.70 15.38
CA LYS A 279 -27.10 26.56 16.33
C LYS A 279 -27.49 25.84 17.63
N SER A 280 -27.23 24.54 17.71
CA SER A 280 -27.57 23.74 18.88
C SER A 280 -26.45 23.82 19.92
N LEU A 281 -26.73 24.48 21.03
CA LEU A 281 -25.88 24.47 22.21
C LEU A 281 -26.30 23.31 23.10
N SER A 282 -25.39 22.38 23.40
CA SER A 282 -25.65 21.35 24.42
C SER A 282 -25.56 21.98 25.82
N GLN A 283 -26.60 22.67 26.26
CA GLN A 283 -26.64 23.19 27.63
C GLN A 283 -26.86 22.04 28.61
N LYS A 284 -25.83 21.69 29.39
CA LYS A 284 -26.02 20.91 30.62
C LYS A 284 -26.78 21.79 31.61
N LYS A 285 -28.06 21.53 31.83
CA LYS A 285 -28.85 22.22 32.87
C LYS A 285 -28.19 22.02 34.24
N GLY A 286 -27.99 23.11 34.99
CA GLY A 286 -27.56 23.06 36.41
C GLY A 286 -26.07 23.27 36.69
N VAL A 287 -25.23 23.64 35.71
CA VAL A 287 -23.81 23.96 35.95
C VAL A 287 -23.63 25.47 36.10
N TYR A 288 -23.16 25.93 37.26
CA TYR A 288 -22.68 27.30 37.44
C TYR A 288 -21.43 27.51 36.59
N GLU A 289 -21.50 28.42 35.61
CA GLU A 289 -20.36 28.72 34.75
C GLU A 289 -19.39 29.67 35.47
N ASN A 290 -18.13 29.25 35.60
CA ASN A 290 -17.10 30.07 36.24
C ASN A 290 -16.81 31.28 35.35
N LYS A 291 -17.14 32.48 35.84
CA LYS A 291 -16.92 33.75 35.12
C LYS A 291 -15.44 34.01 34.77
N ASN A 292 -14.50 33.43 35.50
CA ASN A 292 -13.06 33.57 35.25
C ASN A 292 -12.48 32.45 34.36
N ALA A 293 -13.30 31.47 33.97
CA ALA A 293 -12.93 30.43 33.02
C ALA A 293 -14.19 29.92 32.26
N PRO A 294 -14.90 30.80 31.53
CA PRO A 294 -16.11 30.42 30.80
C PRO A 294 -15.78 29.50 29.63
N ASN A 295 -16.71 28.68 29.15
CA ASN A 295 -16.44 27.78 28.02
C ASN A 295 -16.58 28.47 26.65
N LEU A 296 -17.25 29.62 26.60
CA LEU A 296 -17.53 30.39 25.37
C LEU A 296 -18.14 29.51 24.28
N ASN A 297 -19.22 28.79 24.63
CA ASN A 297 -19.76 27.70 23.82
C ASN A 297 -20.29 28.18 22.45
N ALA A 298 -20.89 29.37 22.37
CA ALA A 298 -21.41 29.90 21.10
C ALA A 298 -20.25 30.36 20.21
N LEU A 299 -19.26 31.06 20.78
CA LEU A 299 -18.07 31.49 20.06
C LEU A 299 -17.27 30.30 19.51
N THR A 300 -16.98 29.31 20.35
CA THR A 300 -16.22 28.12 19.95
C THR A 300 -16.98 27.27 18.93
N LEU A 301 -18.31 27.15 19.05
CA LEU A 301 -19.13 26.46 18.04
C LEU A 301 -19.08 27.19 16.69
N HIS A 302 -19.24 28.52 16.67
CA HIS A 302 -19.17 29.30 15.43
C HIS A 302 -17.78 29.21 14.78
N ASN A 303 -16.72 29.42 15.56
CA ASN A 303 -15.34 29.32 15.10
C ASN A 303 -14.99 27.93 14.56
N SER A 304 -15.62 26.86 15.06
CA SER A 304 -15.45 25.51 14.51
C SER A 304 -16.05 25.30 13.10
N THR A 305 -16.79 26.29 12.58
CA THR A 305 -17.43 26.27 11.25
C THR A 305 -16.85 27.32 10.28
N VAL A 306 -15.76 27.97 10.68
CA VAL A 306 -14.95 28.87 9.86
C VAL A 306 -13.52 28.32 9.82
N TYR A 307 -12.99 28.08 8.63
CA TYR A 307 -11.80 27.26 8.42
C TYR A 307 -10.61 28.13 8.00
N ARG A 308 -9.96 28.79 8.96
CA ARG A 308 -8.75 29.59 8.72
C ARG A 308 -7.50 28.72 8.74
N TRP A 309 -6.56 28.91 7.82
CA TRP A 309 -5.31 28.13 7.80
C TRP A 309 -4.44 28.35 9.05
N ASN A 310 -4.39 29.58 9.55
CA ASN A 310 -3.97 29.89 10.92
C ASN A 310 -5.24 30.28 11.69
N ARG A 311 -5.68 29.43 12.62
CA ARG A 311 -6.94 29.62 13.37
C ARG A 311 -6.67 30.08 14.80
N PRO A 312 -7.27 31.20 15.25
CA PRO A 312 -7.28 31.55 16.67
C PRO A 312 -8.26 30.62 17.41
N CYS A 313 -7.77 29.94 18.44
CA CYS A 313 -8.59 29.03 19.24
C CYS A 313 -8.58 29.46 20.71
N TYR A 314 -9.77 29.54 21.31
CA TYR A 314 -9.95 29.65 22.76
C TYR A 314 -10.07 28.24 23.37
N GLY A 315 -9.60 28.05 24.60
CA GLY A 315 -9.82 26.83 25.35
C GLY A 315 -9.55 27.02 26.83
N VAL A 316 -9.99 26.05 27.64
CA VAL A 316 -9.71 26.01 29.08
C VAL A 316 -8.88 24.77 29.36
N TYR A 317 -7.66 24.94 29.85
CA TYR A 317 -6.75 23.85 30.21
C TYR A 317 -6.38 23.96 31.69
N LYS A 318 -6.52 22.86 32.45
CA LYS A 318 -6.29 22.83 33.92
C LYS A 318 -6.99 23.99 34.65
N LYS A 319 -8.25 24.27 34.29
CA LYS A 319 -9.10 25.37 34.81
C LYS A 319 -8.62 26.80 34.49
N LYS A 320 -7.60 26.96 33.64
CA LYS A 320 -7.15 28.27 33.17
C LYS A 320 -7.58 28.51 31.72
N PRO A 321 -8.24 29.63 31.41
CA PRO A 321 -8.55 29.97 30.04
C PRO A 321 -7.28 30.41 29.30
N SER A 322 -7.14 30.00 28.04
CA SER A 322 -5.99 30.33 27.21
C SER A 322 -6.39 30.49 25.75
N ILE A 323 -5.48 31.07 24.97
CA ILE A 323 -5.62 31.22 23.54
C ILE A 323 -4.40 30.64 22.82
N ARG A 324 -4.62 30.14 21.62
CA ARG A 324 -3.58 29.53 20.79
C ARG A 324 -3.78 29.85 19.32
N ILE A 325 -2.68 29.79 18.57
CA ILE A 325 -2.72 29.68 17.12
C ILE A 325 -2.67 28.19 16.78
N GLU A 326 -3.64 27.75 16.01
CA GLU A 326 -3.67 26.43 15.39
C GLU A 326 -3.26 26.57 13.93
N ASN A 327 -2.10 26.00 13.58
CA ASN A 327 -1.59 25.94 12.22
C ASN A 327 -2.15 24.70 11.51
N ARG A 328 -3.14 24.91 10.64
CA ARG A 328 -3.88 23.86 9.91
C ARG A 328 -3.38 23.62 8.50
N MET A 329 -2.39 24.40 8.02
CA MET A 329 -1.95 24.31 6.63
C MET A 329 -1.11 23.07 6.35
N LEU A 330 -0.45 22.51 7.37
CA LEU A 330 0.45 21.38 7.20
C LEU A 330 -0.35 20.09 6.87
N PRO A 331 0.07 19.33 5.84
CA PRO A 331 -0.52 18.04 5.55
C PRO A 331 -0.07 16.99 6.56
N SER A 332 -0.88 15.94 6.69
CA SER A 332 -0.45 14.71 7.36
C SER A 332 0.72 14.07 6.61
N GLY A 333 1.69 13.56 7.36
CA GLY A 333 2.86 12.83 6.88
C GLY A 333 3.87 13.65 6.05
N PRO A 334 4.69 12.98 5.22
CA PRO A 334 4.67 11.55 4.97
C PRO A 334 5.25 10.71 6.12
N THR A 335 5.93 11.32 7.10
CA THR A 335 6.35 10.69 8.36
C THR A 335 6.19 11.63 9.55
N ILE A 336 6.18 11.08 10.76
CA ILE A 336 6.13 11.89 12.00
C ILE A 336 7.36 12.77 12.12
N VAL A 337 8.55 12.29 11.72
CA VAL A 337 9.75 13.14 11.75
C VAL A 337 9.68 14.30 10.75
N ASP A 338 9.04 14.12 9.59
CA ASP A 338 8.79 15.20 8.64
C ASP A 338 7.79 16.22 9.20
N GLU A 339 6.72 15.77 9.86
CA GLU A 339 5.72 16.65 10.52
C GLU A 339 6.36 17.50 11.63
N ILE A 340 7.20 16.90 12.47
CA ILE A 340 7.93 17.62 13.51
C ILE A 340 8.97 18.56 12.91
N ALA A 341 9.63 18.18 11.80
CA ALA A 341 10.55 19.07 11.09
C ALA A 341 9.84 20.31 10.53
N ASN A 342 8.64 20.13 9.94
CA ASN A 342 7.81 21.24 9.47
C ASN A 342 7.41 22.16 10.64
N SER A 343 7.01 21.57 11.76
CA SER A 343 6.60 22.28 12.97
C SER A 343 7.75 23.05 13.62
N ALA A 344 8.94 22.47 13.66
CA ALA A 344 10.16 23.11 14.16
C ALA A 344 10.54 24.32 13.31
N PHE A 345 10.43 24.21 11.97
CA PHE A 345 10.70 25.31 11.06
C PHE A 345 9.70 26.46 11.25
N TRP A 346 8.41 26.13 11.32
CA TRP A 346 7.36 27.12 11.60
C TRP A 346 7.56 27.81 12.96
N LEU A 347 7.76 27.03 14.02
CA LEU A 347 7.95 27.54 15.38
C LEU A 347 9.20 28.43 15.47
N GLY A 348 10.32 27.99 14.91
CA GLY A 348 11.57 28.74 14.90
C GLY A 348 11.42 30.09 14.18
N LEU A 349 10.82 30.08 12.99
CA LEU A 349 10.58 31.32 12.25
C LEU A 349 9.63 32.27 12.99
N LEU A 350 8.56 31.73 13.55
CA LEU A 350 7.57 32.52 14.26
C LEU A 350 8.19 33.22 15.49
N ILE A 351 8.99 32.48 16.26
CA ILE A 351 9.71 33.04 17.43
C ILE A 351 10.78 34.04 17.00
N PHE A 352 11.51 33.77 15.91
CA PHE A 352 12.49 34.73 15.38
C PHE A 352 11.83 36.06 15.00
N TYR A 353 10.77 36.02 14.19
CA TYR A 353 10.11 37.26 13.75
C TYR A 353 9.36 37.97 14.88
N LYS A 354 8.78 37.22 15.83
CA LYS A 354 8.23 37.80 17.07
C LYS A 354 9.24 38.73 17.75
N ASN A 355 10.49 38.29 17.84
CA ASN A 355 11.58 39.01 18.52
C ASN A 355 12.35 39.96 17.59
N SER A 356 11.96 40.10 16.32
CA SER A 356 12.59 41.02 15.37
C SER A 356 12.13 42.47 15.60
N ASN A 357 12.88 43.43 15.05
CA ASN A 357 12.55 44.87 15.13
C ASN A 357 11.49 45.31 14.10
N ILE A 358 10.75 44.36 13.49
CA ILE A 358 9.70 44.68 12.51
C ILE A 358 8.42 45.01 13.27
N ASP A 359 8.05 46.29 13.35
CA ASP A 359 6.79 46.72 14.00
C ASP A 359 5.64 46.90 13.00
N GLU A 360 5.93 47.43 11.82
CA GLU A 360 4.95 47.73 10.77
C GLU A 360 5.12 46.78 9.58
N LEU A 361 4.67 45.53 9.75
CA LEU A 361 4.77 44.49 8.71
C LEU A 361 4.11 44.91 7.38
N ASP A 362 3.03 45.68 7.46
CA ASP A 362 2.25 46.14 6.30
C ASP A 362 3.01 47.12 5.41
N LYS A 363 4.06 47.79 5.91
CA LYS A 363 4.96 48.62 5.10
C LYS A 363 6.00 47.80 4.33
N LEU A 364 6.35 46.61 4.81
CA LEU A 364 7.33 45.73 4.19
C LEU A 364 6.71 44.78 3.17
N ILE A 365 5.50 44.30 3.45
CA ILE A 365 4.79 43.38 2.56
C ILE A 365 3.27 43.55 2.72
N SER A 366 2.58 43.64 1.59
CA SER A 366 1.12 43.71 1.60
C SER A 366 0.52 42.37 2.01
N PHE A 367 -0.68 42.39 2.61
CA PHE A 367 -1.39 41.17 2.96
C PHE A 367 -1.68 40.31 1.72
N ASP A 368 -1.99 40.97 0.60
CA ASP A 368 -2.26 40.31 -0.67
C ASP A 368 -1.02 39.60 -1.22
N ASP A 369 0.17 40.18 -1.09
CA ASP A 369 1.42 39.52 -1.47
C ASP A 369 1.67 38.26 -0.63
N ALA A 370 1.47 38.33 0.70
CA ALA A 370 1.56 37.15 1.56
C ALA A 370 0.54 36.06 1.18
N ARG A 371 -0.69 36.46 0.85
CA ARG A 371 -1.75 35.57 0.37
C ARG A 371 -1.41 34.94 -0.99
N ILE A 372 -0.88 35.71 -1.93
CA ILE A 372 -0.42 35.22 -3.24
C ILE A 372 0.71 34.22 -3.05
N ASN A 373 1.69 34.52 -2.19
CA ASN A 373 2.77 33.59 -1.86
C ASN A 373 2.23 32.26 -1.33
N PHE A 374 1.21 32.28 -0.46
CA PHE A 374 0.62 31.07 0.11
C PHE A 374 0.00 30.17 -0.96
N TYR A 375 -0.79 30.74 -1.88
CA TYR A 375 -1.37 29.96 -2.98
C TYR A 375 -0.32 29.52 -4.00
N ALA A 376 0.71 30.33 -4.25
CA ALA A 376 1.85 29.93 -5.08
C ALA A 376 2.57 28.71 -4.47
N ALA A 377 2.80 28.70 -3.15
CA ALA A 377 3.37 27.57 -2.43
C ALA A 377 2.48 26.32 -2.51
N ALA A 378 1.16 26.47 -2.36
CA ALA A 378 0.23 25.35 -2.47
C ALA A 378 0.21 24.75 -3.90
N GLN A 379 0.25 25.59 -4.93
CA GLN A 379 0.24 25.17 -6.34
C GLN A 379 1.57 24.55 -6.77
N GLN A 380 2.67 25.27 -6.55
CA GLN A 380 3.98 24.99 -7.14
C GLN A 380 4.94 24.29 -6.16
N GLY A 381 4.56 24.18 -4.87
CA GLY A 381 5.41 23.56 -3.86
C GLY A 381 6.73 24.31 -3.69
N ILE A 382 7.83 23.56 -3.64
CA ILE A 382 9.17 24.10 -3.39
C ILE A 382 9.73 24.91 -4.57
N ASP A 383 9.14 24.80 -5.76
CA ASP A 383 9.54 25.55 -6.95
C ASP A 383 8.83 26.92 -7.07
N ALA A 384 8.05 27.31 -6.05
CA ALA A 384 7.36 28.60 -6.02
C ALA A 384 8.33 29.80 -5.97
N THR A 385 7.86 30.95 -6.48
CA THR A 385 8.52 32.25 -6.33
C THR A 385 7.68 33.14 -5.42
N PHE A 386 8.31 33.79 -4.45
CA PHE A 386 7.64 34.67 -3.49
C PHE A 386 8.08 36.11 -3.66
N LYS A 387 7.15 37.05 -3.44
CA LYS A 387 7.52 38.44 -3.13
C LYS A 387 7.79 38.55 -1.64
N TRP A 388 8.95 39.01 -1.23
CA TRP A 388 9.36 38.99 0.18
C TRP A 388 9.47 40.40 0.78
N LEU A 389 10.07 40.49 1.98
CA LEU A 389 10.13 41.71 2.80
C LEU A 389 10.93 42.86 2.17
N ASP A 390 11.83 42.57 1.22
CA ASP A 390 12.59 43.57 0.47
C ASP A 390 11.84 44.07 -0.79
N GLY A 391 10.60 43.62 -0.97
CA GLY A 391 9.77 43.91 -2.14
C GLY A 391 10.18 43.13 -3.41
N LYS A 392 11.29 42.39 -3.39
CA LYS A 392 11.79 41.63 -4.54
C LYS A 392 11.16 40.25 -4.61
N ARG A 393 11.21 39.66 -5.80
CA ARG A 393 10.84 38.27 -6.03
C ARG A 393 12.04 37.36 -5.79
N ILE A 394 11.83 36.31 -5.01
CA ILE A 394 12.85 35.31 -4.66
C ILE A 394 12.27 33.90 -4.75
N GLU A 395 13.07 32.96 -5.27
CA GLU A 395 12.71 31.54 -5.27
C GLU A 395 12.60 31.01 -3.83
N ALA A 396 11.56 30.23 -3.55
CA ALA A 396 11.32 29.64 -2.24
C ALA A 396 12.56 28.92 -1.70
N ARG A 397 13.26 28.15 -2.55
CA ARG A 397 14.49 27.43 -2.20
C ARG A 397 15.60 28.34 -1.72
N LYS A 398 15.88 29.41 -2.46
CA LYS A 398 16.95 30.38 -2.14
C LYS A 398 16.63 31.08 -0.82
N LEU A 399 15.40 31.55 -0.67
CA LEU A 399 14.93 32.20 0.56
C LEU A 399 15.03 31.25 1.77
N ILE A 400 14.58 30.00 1.60
CA ILE A 400 14.57 29.01 2.69
C ILE A 400 15.99 28.65 3.14
N LEU A 401 16.86 28.28 2.19
CA LEU A 401 18.21 27.82 2.50
C LEU A 401 19.10 28.93 3.06
N ASN A 402 19.05 30.12 2.46
CA ASN A 402 20.01 31.18 2.76
C ASN A 402 19.57 32.07 3.93
N GLU A 403 18.26 32.25 4.12
CA GLU A 403 17.74 33.18 5.12
C GLU A 403 16.91 32.49 6.21
N LEU A 404 15.91 31.70 5.83
CA LEU A 404 14.87 31.30 6.77
C LEU A 404 15.32 30.15 7.69
N ILE A 405 16.09 29.18 7.21
CA ILE A 405 16.62 28.11 8.08
C ILE A 405 17.54 28.68 9.17
N PRO A 406 18.52 29.56 8.87
CA PRO A 406 19.31 30.24 9.90
C PRO A 406 18.44 31.02 10.90
N LYS A 407 17.47 31.80 10.41
CA LYS A 407 16.53 32.56 11.26
C LYS A 407 15.72 31.63 12.17
N ALA A 408 15.24 30.49 11.66
CA ALA A 408 14.51 29.50 12.43
C ALA A 408 15.38 28.88 13.55
N ALA A 409 16.65 28.61 13.28
CA ALA A 409 17.59 28.12 14.28
C ALA A 409 17.78 29.11 15.42
N ILE A 410 17.93 30.41 15.11
CA ILE A 410 18.03 31.49 16.11
C ILE A 410 16.74 31.54 16.95
N GLY A 411 15.57 31.48 16.31
CA GLY A 411 14.30 31.49 17.03
C GLY A 411 14.13 30.30 17.98
N LEU A 412 14.43 29.08 17.53
CA LEU A 412 14.39 27.88 18.38
C LEU A 412 15.40 27.95 19.53
N SER A 413 16.60 28.49 19.28
CA SER A 413 17.63 28.67 20.30
C SER A 413 17.19 29.68 21.37
N SER A 414 16.48 30.75 20.99
CA SER A 414 16.00 31.77 21.94
C SER A 414 14.96 31.26 22.96
N ILE A 415 14.33 30.12 22.69
CA ILE A 415 13.43 29.43 23.62
C ILE A 415 14.07 28.18 24.24
N ASN A 416 15.41 28.13 24.27
CA ASN A 416 16.23 27.08 24.88
C ASN A 416 16.01 25.67 24.31
N THR A 417 15.60 25.54 23.04
CA THR A 417 15.48 24.23 22.36
C THR A 417 16.85 23.56 22.28
N ASN A 418 16.91 22.25 22.52
CA ASN A 418 18.17 21.51 22.48
C ASN A 418 18.87 21.64 21.11
N PRO A 419 20.16 22.01 21.04
CA PRO A 419 20.88 22.16 19.77
C PRO A 419 20.82 20.93 18.85
N LYS A 420 20.85 19.71 19.42
CA LYS A 420 20.73 18.46 18.64
C LYS A 420 19.34 18.29 18.02
N ASP A 421 18.30 18.75 18.71
CA ASP A 421 16.93 18.72 18.19
C ASP A 421 16.78 19.78 17.07
N ILE A 422 17.36 20.98 17.24
CA ILE A 422 17.41 22.02 16.20
C ILE A 422 18.11 21.49 14.94
N GLU A 423 19.32 20.94 15.10
CA GLU A 423 20.10 20.38 14.00
C GLU A 423 19.34 19.26 13.29
N LYS A 424 18.81 18.28 14.03
CA LYS A 424 18.04 17.16 13.47
C LYS A 424 16.89 17.66 12.58
N TYR A 425 16.04 18.52 13.10
CA TYR A 425 14.80 18.91 12.41
C TYR A 425 15.04 19.92 11.28
N LEU A 426 15.87 20.93 11.50
CA LEU A 426 16.16 21.92 10.46
C LEU A 426 17.03 21.33 9.34
N ASN A 427 17.88 20.34 9.63
CA ASN A 427 18.61 19.65 8.56
C ASN A 427 17.67 18.86 7.65
N ILE A 428 16.57 18.30 8.14
CA ILE A 428 15.56 17.67 7.28
C ILE A 428 14.92 18.69 6.33
N ILE A 429 14.64 19.91 6.79
CA ILE A 429 14.12 21.00 5.94
C ILE A 429 15.17 21.42 4.92
N LYS A 430 16.43 21.55 5.34
CA LYS A 430 17.58 21.87 4.47
C LYS A 430 17.73 20.84 3.35
N GLU A 431 17.82 19.55 3.68
CA GLU A 431 18.04 18.47 2.72
C GLU A 431 16.86 18.32 1.76
N ARG A 432 15.60 18.42 2.24
CA ARG A 432 14.41 18.43 1.37
C ARG A 432 14.44 19.60 0.39
N THR A 433 14.79 20.80 0.87
CA THR A 433 14.84 22.01 0.04
C THR A 433 15.98 21.97 -0.99
N ALA A 434 17.16 21.50 -0.57
CA ALA A 434 18.34 21.38 -1.43
C ALA A 434 18.09 20.38 -2.55
N SER A 435 17.65 19.16 -2.19
CA SER A 435 17.38 18.06 -3.12
C SER A 435 16.08 18.18 -3.92
N ARG A 436 15.21 19.16 -3.57
CA ARG A 436 13.85 19.32 -4.11
C ARG A 436 12.92 18.13 -3.86
N LYS A 437 13.18 17.31 -2.84
CA LYS A 437 12.42 16.10 -2.53
C LYS A 437 11.54 16.31 -1.30
N ASN A 438 10.33 16.81 -1.50
CA ASN A 438 9.25 16.76 -0.51
C ASN A 438 8.26 15.62 -0.84
N GLY A 439 7.25 15.41 0.01
CA GLY A 439 6.27 14.33 -0.17
C GLY A 439 5.53 14.38 -1.50
N SER A 440 5.14 15.59 -1.92
CA SER A 440 4.46 15.78 -3.21
C SER A 440 5.34 15.44 -4.40
N ARG A 441 6.59 15.91 -4.39
CA ARG A 441 7.54 15.61 -5.47
C ARG A 441 7.82 14.12 -5.56
N TRP A 442 8.04 13.46 -4.43
CA TRP A 442 8.27 12.02 -4.40
C TRP A 442 7.07 11.23 -4.94
N ILE A 443 5.83 11.59 -4.59
CA ILE A 443 4.62 10.95 -5.13
C ILE A 443 4.52 11.14 -6.66
N ILE A 444 4.73 12.36 -7.16
CA ILE A 444 4.66 12.66 -8.60
C ILE A 444 5.75 11.90 -9.37
N ASP A 445 6.99 11.95 -8.90
CA ASP A 445 8.12 11.27 -9.56
C ASP A 445 7.95 9.74 -9.58
N SER A 446 7.41 9.19 -8.50
CA SER A 446 7.05 7.77 -8.41
C SER A 446 5.94 7.41 -9.39
N TYR A 447 4.91 8.25 -9.50
CA TYR A 447 3.81 8.04 -10.44
C TYR A 447 4.29 8.07 -11.89
N ASP A 448 5.05 9.09 -12.27
CA ASP A 448 5.56 9.24 -13.64
C ASP A 448 6.55 8.11 -14.01
N THR A 449 7.28 7.58 -13.02
CA THR A 449 8.18 6.43 -13.24
C THR A 449 7.42 5.12 -13.40
N LEU A 450 6.44 4.85 -12.53
CA LEU A 450 5.70 3.60 -12.52
C LEU A 450 4.72 3.49 -13.69
N THR A 451 4.05 4.58 -14.07
CA THR A 451 3.07 4.59 -15.16
C THR A 451 3.67 4.35 -16.55
N LYS A 452 5.00 4.44 -16.69
CA LYS A 452 5.71 4.00 -17.91
C LYS A 452 5.72 2.49 -18.10
N LYS A 453 5.54 1.71 -17.03
CA LYS A 453 5.66 0.24 -17.03
C LYS A 453 4.40 -0.48 -16.55
N PHE A 454 3.60 0.15 -15.70
CA PHE A 454 2.45 -0.46 -15.03
C PHE A 454 1.19 0.39 -15.23
N SER A 455 0.03 -0.21 -14.97
CA SER A 455 -1.24 0.51 -15.00
C SER A 455 -1.26 1.66 -13.97
N ARG A 456 -2.10 2.67 -14.21
CA ARG A 456 -2.30 3.78 -13.26
C ARG A 456 -2.68 3.29 -11.87
N GLN A 457 -3.55 2.27 -11.80
CA GLN A 457 -3.99 1.73 -10.52
C GLN A 457 -2.86 1.04 -9.77
N ASN A 458 -2.05 0.23 -10.47
CA ASN A 458 -0.86 -0.39 -9.91
C ASN A 458 0.16 0.66 -9.41
N ALA A 459 0.34 1.75 -10.16
CA ALA A 459 1.21 2.85 -9.74
C ALA A 459 0.73 3.49 -8.43
N LEU A 460 -0.56 3.86 -8.35
CA LEU A 460 -1.14 4.47 -7.14
C LEU A 460 -1.07 3.52 -5.93
N THR A 461 -1.46 2.25 -6.10
CA THR A 461 -1.36 1.24 -5.04
C THR A 461 0.08 1.05 -4.57
N THR A 462 1.04 1.04 -5.49
CA THR A 462 2.46 0.92 -5.16
C THR A 462 2.95 2.13 -4.36
N ILE A 463 2.60 3.35 -4.79
CA ILE A 463 2.95 4.58 -4.06
C ILE A 463 2.40 4.52 -2.64
N THR A 464 1.10 4.24 -2.47
CA THR A 464 0.47 4.13 -1.14
C THR A 464 1.15 3.06 -0.28
N SER A 465 1.50 1.91 -0.85
CA SER A 465 2.23 0.84 -0.15
C SER A 465 3.62 1.25 0.31
N GLN A 466 4.37 1.97 -0.55
CA GLN A 466 5.71 2.43 -0.23
C GLN A 466 5.71 3.52 0.85
N ILE A 467 4.73 4.45 0.83
CA ILE A 467 4.54 5.43 1.91
C ILE A 467 4.38 4.68 3.24
N VAL A 468 3.47 3.69 3.31
CA VAL A 468 3.23 2.89 4.51
C VAL A 468 4.48 2.12 4.96
N SER A 469 5.31 1.66 4.03
CA SER A 469 6.56 0.95 4.33
C SER A 469 7.59 1.88 4.97
N HIS A 470 7.88 3.03 4.35
CA HIS A 470 8.86 3.99 4.86
C HIS A 470 8.41 4.65 6.17
N GLN A 471 7.11 4.90 6.33
CA GLN A 471 6.53 5.40 7.56
C GLN A 471 6.88 4.56 8.80
N LYS A 472 6.99 3.23 8.65
CA LYS A 472 7.31 2.32 9.77
C LYS A 472 8.72 2.56 10.31
N GLN A 473 9.63 3.04 9.47
CA GLN A 473 10.99 3.39 9.88
C GLN A 473 11.13 4.84 10.34
N ASN A 474 10.08 5.66 10.17
CA ASN A 474 10.09 7.09 10.45
C ASN A 474 11.29 7.81 9.77
N GLU A 475 11.64 7.38 8.56
CA GLU A 475 12.71 7.98 7.76
C GLU A 475 12.17 9.18 6.96
N PRO A 476 12.86 10.32 6.94
CA PRO A 476 12.38 11.51 6.25
C PRO A 476 12.36 11.34 4.73
N VAL A 477 11.35 11.89 4.07
CA VAL A 477 11.04 11.61 2.64
C VAL A 477 12.16 11.93 1.65
N HIS A 478 13.04 12.88 1.94
CA HIS A 478 14.18 13.18 1.03
C HIS A 478 15.14 11.99 0.87
N LYS A 479 15.10 11.01 1.78
CA LYS A 479 15.91 9.79 1.73
C LYS A 479 15.25 8.63 0.99
N TRP A 480 13.99 8.77 0.58
CA TRP A 480 13.25 7.69 -0.04
C TRP A 480 13.65 7.50 -1.50
N ASP A 481 13.82 6.25 -1.89
CA ASP A 481 14.05 5.88 -3.28
C ASP A 481 12.74 5.90 -4.08
N ILE A 482 12.87 6.12 -5.38
CA ILE A 482 11.73 6.03 -6.30
C ILE A 482 11.46 4.54 -6.59
N PRO A 483 10.25 4.04 -6.34
CA PRO A 483 9.89 2.65 -6.63
C PRO A 483 9.92 2.37 -8.14
N LYS A 484 10.52 1.23 -8.50
CA LYS A 484 10.65 0.79 -9.89
C LYS A 484 9.78 -0.43 -10.24
N ASN A 485 9.24 -1.10 -9.22
CA ASN A 485 8.46 -2.33 -9.33
C ASN A 485 7.05 -2.11 -8.76
N SER A 486 6.06 -2.81 -9.30
CA SER A 486 4.67 -2.73 -8.81
C SER A 486 4.42 -3.70 -7.66
N VAL A 487 3.60 -3.27 -6.70
CA VAL A 487 2.91 -4.14 -5.75
C VAL A 487 1.78 -4.90 -6.45
N VAL A 488 1.51 -6.13 -6.00
CA VAL A 488 0.38 -6.94 -6.47
C VAL A 488 -0.90 -6.47 -5.77
N ILE A 489 -1.96 -6.26 -6.55
CA ILE A 489 -3.30 -6.00 -6.01
C ILE A 489 -3.92 -7.34 -5.62
N ASN A 490 -4.33 -7.49 -4.37
CA ASN A 490 -5.02 -8.67 -3.88
C ASN A 490 -6.47 -8.68 -4.39
N ASN A 491 -6.99 -9.84 -4.81
CA ASN A 491 -8.36 -9.99 -5.30
C ASN A 491 -8.74 -8.95 -6.38
N PRO A 492 -8.04 -8.89 -7.51
CA PRO A 492 -8.28 -7.87 -8.54
C PRO A 492 -9.70 -7.92 -9.14
N SER A 493 -10.40 -9.06 -9.02
CA SER A 493 -11.82 -9.20 -9.37
C SER A 493 -12.73 -8.25 -8.58
N LYS A 494 -12.34 -7.84 -7.37
CA LYS A 494 -13.10 -6.94 -6.48
C LYS A 494 -12.87 -5.46 -6.76
N LEU A 495 -11.92 -5.12 -7.64
CA LEU A 495 -11.70 -3.73 -8.03
C LEU A 495 -12.95 -3.15 -8.65
N LEU A 496 -13.20 -1.87 -8.39
CA LEU A 496 -14.32 -1.18 -9.01
C LEU A 496 -13.95 -0.78 -10.44
N ILE A 497 -14.94 -0.79 -11.33
CA ILE A 497 -14.74 -0.38 -12.73
C ILE A 497 -14.25 1.07 -12.84
N GLU A 498 -14.61 1.95 -11.92
CA GLU A 498 -14.10 3.33 -11.90
C GLU A 498 -12.57 3.45 -11.80
N GLU A 499 -11.90 2.42 -11.26
CA GLU A 499 -10.45 2.35 -11.05
C GLU A 499 -9.70 1.93 -12.31
N CYS A 500 -10.33 1.15 -13.17
CA CYS A 500 -9.68 0.54 -14.33
C CYS A 500 -10.27 0.95 -15.69
N MET A 501 -11.43 1.63 -15.71
CA MET A 501 -12.04 2.04 -16.97
C MET A 501 -11.21 3.09 -17.71
N GLU A 502 -11.24 3.00 -19.04
CA GLU A 502 -10.70 4.02 -19.92
C GLU A 502 -11.63 5.23 -19.92
N ARG A 503 -11.08 6.39 -19.59
CA ARG A 503 -11.81 7.67 -19.58
C ARG A 503 -11.51 8.55 -20.80
N ASP A 504 -10.45 8.22 -21.54
CA ASP A 504 -10.11 8.87 -22.80
C ASP A 504 -10.71 8.07 -23.96
N VAL A 505 -11.98 8.32 -24.24
CA VAL A 505 -12.77 7.50 -25.18
C VAL A 505 -13.26 8.32 -26.36
N THR A 506 -12.96 7.84 -27.56
CA THR A 506 -13.58 8.31 -28.80
C THR A 506 -15.05 7.90 -28.84
N SER A 507 -15.94 8.89 -28.86
CA SER A 507 -17.39 8.73 -29.06
C SER A 507 -17.83 9.58 -30.26
N ILE A 508 -19.03 9.29 -30.78
CA ILE A 508 -19.58 9.99 -31.95
C ILE A 508 -21.06 10.29 -31.78
N ASN A 509 -21.58 11.35 -32.40
CA ASN A 509 -22.98 11.72 -32.29
C ASN A 509 -23.86 10.78 -33.14
N GLU A 510 -25.07 10.47 -32.67
CA GLU A 510 -26.04 9.66 -33.41
C GLU A 510 -26.44 10.25 -34.77
N ASN A 511 -26.32 11.56 -34.93
CA ASN A 511 -26.63 12.30 -36.16
C ASN A 511 -25.42 12.49 -37.10
N ASP A 512 -24.22 12.07 -36.69
CA ASP A 512 -23.03 12.15 -37.53
C ASP A 512 -23.04 11.11 -38.66
N THR A 513 -22.14 11.28 -39.62
CA THR A 513 -21.98 10.37 -40.76
C THR A 513 -21.02 9.22 -40.46
N PHE A 514 -21.27 8.05 -41.07
CA PHE A 514 -20.36 6.91 -40.99
C PHE A 514 -18.96 7.23 -41.52
N ASN A 515 -18.81 8.16 -42.48
CA ASN A 515 -17.51 8.60 -42.98
C ASN A 515 -16.60 9.13 -41.86
N LEU A 516 -17.16 9.99 -40.99
CA LEU A 516 -16.44 10.55 -39.86
C LEU A 516 -16.06 9.44 -38.87
N ALA A 517 -17.01 8.56 -38.54
CA ALA A 517 -16.77 7.40 -37.67
C ALA A 517 -15.62 6.52 -38.21
N TYR A 518 -15.63 6.25 -39.52
CA TYR A 518 -14.64 5.42 -40.19
C TYR A 518 -13.24 6.07 -40.18
N GLN A 519 -13.14 7.38 -40.43
CA GLN A 519 -11.88 8.10 -40.36
C GLN A 519 -11.32 8.12 -38.93
N ILE A 520 -12.13 8.46 -37.93
CA ILE A 520 -11.72 8.43 -36.52
C ILE A 520 -11.25 7.03 -36.13
N ASN A 521 -11.96 5.97 -36.54
CA ASN A 521 -11.55 4.60 -36.28
C ASN A 521 -10.24 4.22 -36.98
N SER A 522 -9.97 4.75 -38.18
CA SER A 522 -8.71 4.51 -38.90
C SER A 522 -7.51 5.14 -38.18
N TRP A 523 -7.71 6.29 -37.51
CA TRP A 523 -6.68 6.96 -36.73
C TRP A 523 -6.47 6.31 -35.37
N SER A 524 -7.56 5.99 -34.65
CA SER A 524 -7.50 5.45 -33.30
C SER A 524 -7.24 3.94 -33.25
N LYS A 525 -7.51 3.23 -34.35
CA LYS A 525 -7.38 1.77 -34.50
C LYS A 525 -8.11 0.95 -33.41
N LYS A 526 -9.16 1.52 -32.79
CA LYS A 526 -9.90 0.85 -31.71
C LYS A 526 -10.88 -0.21 -32.21
N ASN A 527 -11.36 -0.11 -33.45
CA ASN A 527 -12.39 -0.99 -34.06
C ASN A 527 -13.72 -1.05 -33.30
N TYR A 528 -13.99 -0.04 -32.47
CA TYR A 528 -15.28 0.18 -31.83
C TYR A 528 -15.48 1.67 -31.56
N MET A 529 -16.73 2.11 -31.42
CA MET A 529 -17.06 3.50 -31.07
C MET A 529 -18.42 3.58 -30.38
N VAL A 530 -18.48 4.31 -29.26
CA VAL A 530 -19.74 4.54 -28.54
C VAL A 530 -20.49 5.69 -29.24
N VAL A 531 -21.77 5.47 -29.54
CA VAL A 531 -22.64 6.50 -30.12
C VAL A 531 -23.44 7.16 -29.01
N VAL A 532 -23.40 8.48 -28.97
CA VAL A 532 -24.07 9.32 -27.96
C VAL A 532 -25.00 10.34 -28.60
N ASN A 533 -25.97 10.84 -27.84
CA ASN A 533 -26.75 12.02 -28.24
C ASN A 533 -26.06 13.33 -27.79
N GLU A 534 -26.67 14.47 -28.09
CA GLU A 534 -26.20 15.80 -27.65
C GLU A 534 -26.07 15.94 -26.13
N LYS A 535 -26.86 15.16 -25.37
CA LYS A 535 -26.82 15.09 -23.90
C LYS A 535 -25.75 14.13 -23.37
N ARG A 536 -24.91 13.54 -24.24
CA ARG A 536 -23.91 12.49 -23.92
C ARG A 536 -24.50 11.19 -23.34
N GLU A 537 -25.76 10.90 -23.61
CA GLU A 537 -26.38 9.63 -23.26
C GLU A 537 -26.10 8.60 -24.36
N ILE A 538 -25.82 7.36 -23.96
CA ILE A 538 -25.51 6.28 -24.92
C ILE A 538 -26.75 5.86 -25.71
N ARG A 539 -26.63 5.91 -27.03
CA ARG A 539 -27.65 5.57 -28.04
C ARG A 539 -27.33 4.33 -28.85
N GLY A 540 -26.04 4.11 -29.12
CA GLY A 540 -25.57 3.06 -30.03
C GLY A 540 -24.16 2.60 -29.74
N ILE A 541 -23.74 1.53 -30.41
CA ILE A 541 -22.33 1.18 -30.55
C ILE A 541 -22.05 0.80 -32.01
N LEU A 542 -20.88 1.20 -32.49
CA LEU A 542 -20.27 0.73 -33.73
C LEU A 542 -19.21 -0.28 -33.35
N ASP A 543 -19.29 -1.51 -33.83
CA ASP A 543 -18.30 -2.56 -33.58
C ASP A 543 -17.52 -2.91 -34.84
N SER A 544 -16.61 -3.87 -34.71
CA SER A 544 -15.78 -4.35 -35.83
C SER A 544 -16.63 -4.83 -37.01
N GLY A 545 -17.79 -5.46 -36.75
CA GLY A 545 -18.73 -5.89 -37.78
C GLY A 545 -19.28 -4.72 -38.59
N ILE A 546 -19.62 -3.60 -37.94
CA ILE A 546 -20.11 -2.40 -38.62
C ILE A 546 -18.98 -1.70 -39.41
N PHE A 547 -17.79 -1.58 -38.82
CA PHE A 547 -16.64 -0.94 -39.47
C PHE A 547 -16.12 -1.72 -40.68
N ASN A 548 -16.20 -3.05 -40.66
CA ASN A 548 -15.72 -3.92 -41.73
C ASN A 548 -16.79 -4.25 -42.79
N ASN A 549 -18.03 -3.79 -42.60
CA ASN A 549 -19.11 -4.07 -43.54
C ASN A 549 -18.94 -3.28 -44.86
N LYS A 550 -18.69 -3.99 -45.96
CA LYS A 550 -18.52 -3.42 -47.32
C LYS A 550 -19.68 -2.51 -47.74
N LYS A 551 -20.92 -2.77 -47.28
CA LYS A 551 -22.11 -1.95 -47.59
C LYS A 551 -22.05 -0.59 -46.91
N ASN A 552 -21.57 -0.54 -45.66
CA ASN A 552 -21.41 0.70 -44.90
C ASN A 552 -20.24 1.53 -45.47
N ILE A 553 -19.14 0.86 -45.83
CA ILE A 553 -17.97 1.49 -46.46
C ILE A 553 -18.33 2.13 -47.82
N ARG A 554 -19.25 1.55 -48.59
CA ARG A 554 -19.77 2.15 -49.83
C ARG A 554 -20.72 3.32 -49.57
N LYS A 555 -21.53 3.27 -48.50
CA LYS A 555 -22.51 4.31 -48.14
C LYS A 555 -21.99 5.25 -47.04
N LYS A 556 -20.85 5.90 -47.28
CA LYS A 556 -20.15 6.75 -46.29
C LYS A 556 -20.98 7.91 -45.72
N ARG A 557 -21.98 8.41 -46.45
CA ARG A 557 -22.88 9.49 -46.02
C ARG A 557 -24.06 9.03 -45.13
N THR A 558 -24.15 7.73 -44.81
CA THR A 558 -25.23 7.21 -43.96
C THR A 558 -25.11 7.77 -42.55
N ILE A 559 -26.23 8.20 -41.98
CA ILE A 559 -26.32 8.65 -40.59
C ILE A 559 -26.13 7.45 -39.66
N ILE A 560 -25.34 7.63 -38.59
CA ILE A 560 -24.97 6.58 -37.64
C ILE A 560 -26.19 5.93 -36.98
N SER A 561 -27.22 6.72 -36.62
CA SER A 561 -28.46 6.21 -36.03
C SER A 561 -29.16 5.11 -36.84
N LYS A 562 -28.92 5.04 -38.16
CA LYS A 562 -29.50 4.02 -39.06
C LYS A 562 -28.72 2.71 -39.10
N ILE A 563 -27.47 2.68 -38.63
CA ILE A 563 -26.55 1.53 -38.75
C ILE A 563 -26.01 1.04 -37.40
N MET A 564 -26.14 1.83 -36.34
CA MET A 564 -25.65 1.49 -35.00
C MET A 564 -26.40 0.31 -34.38
N LYS A 565 -25.73 -0.44 -33.52
CA LYS A 565 -26.39 -1.41 -32.63
C LYS A 565 -27.00 -0.70 -31.43
N THR A 566 -28.30 -0.83 -31.21
CA THR A 566 -29.06 -0.11 -30.17
C THR A 566 -29.20 -0.89 -28.86
N ASN A 567 -29.14 -2.22 -28.89
CA ASN A 567 -29.20 -3.06 -27.68
C ASN A 567 -27.84 -3.13 -26.98
N ILE A 568 -27.55 -2.14 -26.14
CA ILE A 568 -26.24 -1.96 -25.51
C ILE A 568 -26.35 -2.31 -24.03
N LYS A 569 -25.53 -3.25 -23.58
CA LYS A 569 -25.32 -3.47 -22.14
C LYS A 569 -24.43 -2.36 -21.59
N LYS A 570 -24.90 -1.75 -20.50
CA LYS A 570 -24.24 -0.63 -19.83
C LYS A 570 -24.01 -1.04 -18.39
N ILE A 571 -22.90 -0.60 -17.82
CA ILE A 571 -22.55 -0.88 -16.43
C ILE A 571 -22.36 0.41 -15.65
N ARG A 572 -22.44 0.34 -14.33
CA ARG A 572 -22.15 1.46 -13.45
C ARG A 572 -20.67 1.46 -13.04
N PRO A 573 -20.08 2.61 -12.69
CA PRO A 573 -18.68 2.69 -12.26
C PRO A 573 -18.38 1.90 -10.96
N ASP A 574 -19.40 1.65 -10.14
CA ASP A 574 -19.27 1.01 -8.84
C ASP A 574 -19.48 -0.51 -8.83
N ILE A 575 -19.61 -1.14 -10.01
CA ILE A 575 -19.59 -2.60 -10.10
C ILE A 575 -18.15 -3.11 -10.03
N SER A 576 -17.98 -4.35 -9.61
CA SER A 576 -16.67 -5.00 -9.59
C SER A 576 -16.22 -5.42 -10.99
N VAL A 577 -14.91 -5.53 -11.18
CA VAL A 577 -14.27 -6.11 -12.37
C VAL A 577 -14.82 -7.51 -12.66
N GLY A 578 -14.92 -8.36 -11.64
CA GLY A 578 -15.45 -9.73 -11.79
C GLY A 578 -16.89 -9.72 -12.33
N THR A 579 -17.75 -8.84 -11.79
CA THR A 579 -19.13 -8.69 -12.28
C THR A 579 -19.16 -8.21 -13.73
N ALA A 580 -18.32 -7.24 -14.09
CA ALA A 580 -18.25 -6.72 -15.46
C ALA A 580 -17.81 -7.81 -16.45
N LEU A 581 -16.84 -8.63 -16.07
CA LEU A 581 -16.37 -9.76 -16.87
C LEU A 581 -17.45 -10.84 -17.02
N SER A 582 -18.18 -11.20 -15.96
CA SER A 582 -19.32 -12.12 -16.08
C SER A 582 -20.41 -11.60 -17.03
N ILE A 583 -20.66 -10.29 -17.03
CA ILE A 583 -21.57 -9.66 -18.00
C ILE A 583 -21.01 -9.79 -19.43
N MET A 584 -19.72 -9.51 -19.62
CA MET A 584 -19.05 -9.65 -20.91
C MET A 584 -19.11 -11.09 -21.44
N GLU A 585 -18.87 -12.09 -20.59
CA GLU A 585 -18.95 -13.50 -20.98
C GLU A 585 -20.38 -13.92 -21.32
N ARG A 586 -21.36 -13.62 -20.45
CA ARG A 586 -22.76 -14.00 -20.64
C ARG A 586 -23.37 -13.46 -21.93
N PHE A 587 -22.97 -12.26 -22.34
CA PHE A 587 -23.51 -11.60 -23.53
C PHE A 587 -22.54 -11.59 -24.72
N ASN A 588 -21.40 -12.28 -24.61
CA ASN A 588 -20.32 -12.32 -25.62
C ASN A 588 -19.91 -10.92 -26.10
N LEU A 589 -19.56 -10.04 -25.16
CA LEU A 589 -19.20 -8.64 -25.39
C LEU A 589 -17.70 -8.44 -25.12
N ASP A 590 -17.01 -7.79 -26.05
CA ASP A 590 -15.61 -7.39 -25.85
C ASP A 590 -15.48 -6.05 -25.12
N ILE A 591 -16.56 -5.26 -25.07
CA ILE A 591 -16.57 -3.91 -24.52
C ILE A 591 -17.84 -3.65 -23.71
N LEU A 592 -17.70 -2.91 -22.62
CA LEU A 592 -18.81 -2.42 -21.81
C LEU A 592 -18.69 -0.91 -21.59
N PRO A 593 -19.65 -0.13 -22.10
CA PRO A 593 -19.77 1.28 -21.75
C PRO A 593 -20.17 1.46 -20.29
N VAL A 594 -19.52 2.42 -19.63
CA VAL A 594 -19.77 2.79 -18.24
C VAL A 594 -20.61 4.07 -18.20
N VAL A 595 -21.69 4.01 -17.43
CA VAL A 595 -22.69 5.07 -17.32
C VAL A 595 -22.95 5.43 -15.87
N GLU A 596 -23.01 6.73 -15.60
CA GLU A 596 -23.43 7.28 -14.30
C GLU A 596 -24.43 8.40 -14.56
N ASN A 597 -25.58 8.39 -13.89
CA ASN A 597 -26.65 9.38 -14.08
C ASN A 597 -27.08 9.59 -15.55
N LYS A 598 -27.16 8.49 -16.32
CA LYS A 598 -27.47 8.43 -17.77
C LYS A 598 -26.34 8.92 -18.70
N LEU A 599 -25.29 9.52 -18.17
CA LEU A 599 -24.17 10.05 -18.94
C LEU A 599 -23.11 8.96 -19.18
N PHE A 600 -22.56 8.93 -20.39
CA PHE A 600 -21.38 8.15 -20.72
C PHE A 600 -20.14 8.75 -20.04
N ILE A 601 -19.43 7.94 -19.22
CA ILE A 601 -18.27 8.42 -18.43
C ILE A 601 -16.97 7.62 -18.66
N GLY A 602 -17.05 6.53 -19.42
CA GLY A 602 -15.89 5.70 -19.72
C GLY A 602 -16.28 4.38 -20.38
N ILE A 603 -15.28 3.60 -20.78
CA ILE A 603 -15.48 2.27 -21.34
C ILE A 603 -14.50 1.29 -20.70
N THR A 604 -14.85 0.02 -20.68
CA THR A 604 -13.92 -1.04 -20.31
C THR A 604 -13.91 -2.13 -21.38
N GLN A 605 -12.73 -2.69 -21.66
CA GLN A 605 -12.54 -3.76 -22.63
C GLN A 605 -12.21 -5.07 -21.92
N LYS A 606 -12.70 -6.19 -22.44
CA LYS A 606 -12.48 -7.51 -21.84
C LYS A 606 -10.99 -7.81 -21.66
N LYS A 607 -10.16 -7.57 -22.69
CA LYS A 607 -8.70 -7.76 -22.63
C LYS A 607 -8.00 -6.95 -21.52
N ASP A 608 -8.54 -5.78 -21.19
CA ASP A 608 -7.97 -4.89 -20.17
C ASP A 608 -8.49 -5.26 -18.78
N LEU A 609 -9.61 -5.98 -18.69
CA LEU A 609 -10.15 -6.54 -17.46
C LEU A 609 -9.62 -7.94 -17.16
N THR A 610 -9.28 -8.74 -18.17
CA THR A 610 -8.76 -10.11 -18.00
C THR A 610 -7.44 -10.13 -17.23
N GLN A 611 -6.64 -9.06 -17.30
CA GLN A 611 -5.46 -8.91 -16.45
C GLN A 611 -5.80 -8.82 -14.94
N TYR A 612 -7.04 -8.45 -14.63
CA TYR A 612 -7.61 -8.36 -13.28
C TYR A 612 -8.57 -9.52 -12.96
N GLU A 613 -8.78 -10.43 -13.92
CA GLU A 613 -9.66 -11.58 -13.79
C GLU A 613 -8.94 -12.71 -13.05
N PHE A 614 -9.27 -12.87 -11.78
CA PHE A 614 -9.30 -14.18 -11.16
C PHE A 614 -10.72 -14.72 -11.35
N LYS A 615 -10.88 -15.86 -12.02
CA LYS A 615 -12.14 -16.60 -12.06
C LYS A 615 -12.56 -16.95 -10.62
N GLU A 616 -13.52 -16.20 -10.09
CA GLU A 616 -14.25 -16.58 -8.88
C GLU A 616 -15.18 -17.73 -9.25
N ASP A 617 -14.99 -18.89 -8.63
CA ASP A 617 -15.99 -19.27 -7.65
C ASP A 617 -15.50 -20.37 -6.71
N SER A 618 -15.63 -20.06 -5.43
CA SER A 618 -15.29 -20.88 -4.26
C SER A 618 -13.86 -21.42 -4.33
N GLN A 619 -12.94 -20.96 -3.49
CA GLN A 619 -13.12 -20.92 -2.05
C GLN A 619 -11.76 -20.34 -1.55
N GLN A 620 -11.85 -19.55 -0.51
CA GLN A 620 -10.87 -18.83 0.30
C GLN A 620 -9.64 -19.63 0.80
N SER A 621 -8.45 -19.57 0.15
CA SER A 621 -7.10 -19.60 0.82
C SER A 621 -5.83 -19.50 -0.09
N ILE A 622 -5.74 -18.70 -1.16
CA ILE A 622 -4.43 -18.33 -1.80
C ILE A 622 -4.20 -16.83 -1.54
N SER A 623 -3.07 -16.28 -1.08
CA SER A 623 -1.67 -16.69 -1.18
C SER A 623 -0.91 -16.25 0.09
N LEU A 624 -0.16 -17.14 0.72
CA LEU A 624 0.64 -16.81 1.91
C LEU A 624 2.13 -16.58 1.63
N ILE A 625 2.57 -16.71 0.37
CA ILE A 625 4.00 -16.91 0.08
C ILE A 625 4.48 -16.24 -1.23
N ASN A 626 3.61 -15.62 -2.03
CA ASN A 626 3.98 -15.16 -3.39
C ASN A 626 4.95 -13.96 -3.43
N ASN A 627 5.34 -13.40 -2.27
CA ASN A 627 6.26 -12.25 -2.17
C ASN A 627 7.71 -12.64 -1.87
N TYR A 628 8.07 -13.92 -1.91
CA TYR A 628 9.44 -14.37 -1.69
C TYR A 628 10.07 -14.82 -3.01
N GLU A 629 11.27 -14.32 -3.31
CA GLU A 629 12.07 -14.69 -4.51
C GLU A 629 12.27 -16.21 -4.67
N ARG A 630 12.13 -16.98 -3.58
CA ARG A 630 12.24 -18.44 -3.57
C ARG A 630 10.97 -19.20 -3.94
N VAL A 631 9.84 -18.55 -4.22
CA VAL A 631 8.60 -19.26 -4.62
C VAL A 631 8.54 -19.34 -6.14
N ILE A 632 8.65 -20.55 -6.67
CA ILE A 632 8.56 -20.84 -8.10
C ILE A 632 7.10 -20.74 -8.57
N GLY A 633 6.17 -21.18 -7.73
CA GLY A 633 4.75 -21.04 -7.97
C GLY A 633 3.92 -21.49 -6.78
N ASN A 634 2.68 -21.05 -6.75
CA ASN A 634 1.75 -21.33 -5.66
C ASN A 634 0.33 -21.37 -6.21
N TYR A 635 -0.13 -22.59 -6.46
CA TYR A 635 -1.51 -22.87 -6.83
C TYR A 635 -2.27 -23.23 -5.56
N HIS A 636 -3.49 -22.75 -5.41
CA HIS A 636 -4.30 -23.14 -4.28
C HIS A 636 -5.77 -23.26 -4.62
N ASN A 637 -6.38 -24.22 -3.94
CA ASN A 637 -7.80 -24.50 -3.95
C ASN A 637 -8.15 -24.94 -2.51
N ASN A 638 -9.34 -24.65 -2.01
CA ASN A 638 -9.72 -24.89 -0.60
C ASN A 638 -9.89 -26.33 -0.17
N ASN A 639 -9.42 -27.26 -0.97
CA ASN A 639 -9.20 -28.59 -0.48
C ASN A 639 -8.22 -28.53 0.72
N GLU A 640 -8.43 -29.37 1.73
CA GLU A 640 -7.51 -29.44 2.87
C GLU A 640 -6.14 -30.02 2.47
N LYS A 641 -6.04 -30.70 1.32
CA LYS A 641 -4.81 -31.31 0.81
C LYS A 641 -3.80 -30.24 0.40
N THR A 642 -2.54 -30.42 0.81
CA THR A 642 -1.44 -29.53 0.46
C THR A 642 -0.22 -30.35 0.04
N MET A 643 0.36 -30.01 -1.11
CA MET A 643 1.61 -30.58 -1.61
C MET A 643 2.65 -29.48 -1.76
N ILE A 644 3.80 -29.63 -1.12
CA ILE A 644 4.91 -28.68 -1.18
C ILE A 644 6.05 -29.37 -1.89
N PHE A 645 6.45 -28.85 -3.03
CA PHE A 645 7.66 -29.24 -3.74
C PHE A 645 8.77 -28.27 -3.35
N ILE A 646 9.92 -28.80 -2.97
CA ILE A 646 11.15 -28.01 -2.79
C ILE A 646 12.20 -28.53 -3.77
N ALA A 647 12.93 -27.62 -4.39
CA ALA A 647 14.02 -27.93 -5.32
C ALA A 647 15.28 -27.16 -4.95
N ALA A 648 16.43 -27.62 -5.45
CA ALA A 648 17.73 -26.97 -5.24
C ALA A 648 18.07 -26.76 -3.76
N ILE A 649 17.87 -27.78 -2.92
CA ILE A 649 18.26 -27.69 -1.51
C ILE A 649 19.78 -27.72 -1.34
N HIS A 650 20.50 -28.35 -2.27
CA HIS A 650 21.95 -28.18 -2.44
C HIS A 650 22.30 -27.05 -3.42
N GLY A 651 21.37 -26.24 -3.92
CA GLY A 651 21.69 -25.13 -4.84
C GLY A 651 21.94 -25.56 -6.29
N ASN A 652 22.91 -26.43 -6.60
CA ASN A 652 23.29 -26.79 -7.97
C ASN A 652 22.38 -27.85 -8.66
N GLU A 653 21.13 -27.97 -8.22
CA GLU A 653 20.15 -28.97 -8.68
C GLU A 653 19.02 -28.30 -9.47
N ASN A 654 19.34 -27.77 -10.66
CA ASN A 654 18.42 -26.93 -11.42
C ASN A 654 17.22 -27.68 -12.03
N SER A 655 17.30 -29.00 -12.20
CA SER A 655 16.26 -29.71 -12.99
C SER A 655 14.88 -29.68 -12.33
N GLY A 656 14.83 -29.77 -10.99
CA GLY A 656 13.59 -29.65 -10.23
C GLY A 656 12.98 -28.25 -10.30
N VAL A 657 13.83 -27.21 -10.33
CA VAL A 657 13.39 -25.81 -10.47
C VAL A 657 12.72 -25.61 -11.83
N ILE A 658 13.39 -26.02 -12.92
CA ILE A 658 12.86 -25.89 -14.29
C ILE A 658 11.58 -26.73 -14.46
N ALA A 659 11.52 -27.93 -13.88
CA ALA A 659 10.33 -28.77 -13.93
C ALA A 659 9.12 -28.11 -13.23
N LEU A 660 9.34 -27.48 -12.06
CA LEU A 660 8.30 -26.73 -11.37
C LEU A 660 7.86 -25.50 -12.15
N GLU A 661 8.79 -24.76 -12.77
CA GLU A 661 8.46 -23.63 -13.64
C GLU A 661 7.59 -24.07 -14.83
N ARG A 662 7.94 -25.18 -15.48
CA ARG A 662 7.13 -25.77 -16.57
C ARG A 662 5.75 -26.18 -16.09
N PHE A 663 5.66 -26.84 -14.94
CA PHE A 663 4.41 -27.24 -14.32
C PHE A 663 3.51 -26.03 -14.05
N PHE A 664 4.01 -25.02 -13.30
CA PHE A 664 3.23 -23.82 -12.97
C PHE A 664 2.86 -23.01 -14.20
N LYS A 665 3.77 -22.88 -15.17
CA LYS A 665 3.48 -22.25 -16.46
C LYS A 665 2.39 -23.00 -17.23
N HIS A 666 2.44 -24.33 -17.25
CA HIS A 666 1.44 -25.15 -17.93
C HIS A 666 0.05 -24.93 -17.31
N ILE A 667 -0.10 -25.16 -16.00
CA ILE A 667 -1.40 -25.06 -15.34
C ILE A 667 -1.99 -23.64 -15.39
N ASN A 668 -1.13 -22.61 -15.42
CA ASN A 668 -1.56 -21.23 -15.61
C ASN A 668 -2.03 -20.97 -17.05
N ASN A 669 -1.29 -21.46 -18.05
CA ASN A 669 -1.63 -21.27 -19.46
C ASN A 669 -2.89 -22.04 -19.89
N THR A 670 -3.09 -23.25 -19.37
CA THR A 670 -4.25 -24.10 -19.70
C THR A 670 -5.42 -23.91 -18.73
N ASN A 671 -5.22 -23.12 -17.66
CA ASN A 671 -6.20 -22.94 -16.59
C ASN A 671 -6.65 -24.27 -15.96
N THR A 672 -5.70 -25.21 -15.83
CA THR A 672 -5.95 -26.56 -15.31
C THR A 672 -6.31 -26.49 -13.83
N LYS A 673 -7.47 -27.03 -13.45
CA LYS A 673 -7.92 -27.06 -12.06
C LYS A 673 -7.21 -28.16 -11.28
N ILE A 674 -6.65 -27.81 -10.13
CA ILE A 674 -6.03 -28.76 -9.18
C ILE A 674 -6.86 -28.81 -7.89
N ALA A 675 -7.16 -30.01 -7.41
CA ALA A 675 -7.92 -30.30 -6.19
C ALA A 675 -7.05 -30.21 -4.92
N GLY A 676 -6.43 -29.05 -4.69
CA GLY A 676 -5.68 -28.72 -3.47
C GLY A 676 -4.65 -27.61 -3.63
N THR A 677 -3.85 -27.43 -2.59
CA THR A 677 -2.75 -26.45 -2.56
C THR A 677 -1.47 -27.08 -3.07
N VAL A 678 -0.83 -26.51 -4.09
CA VAL A 678 0.46 -26.94 -4.63
C VAL A 678 1.45 -25.78 -4.59
N ILE A 679 2.56 -25.93 -3.88
CA ILE A 679 3.54 -24.87 -3.67
C ILE A 679 4.90 -25.37 -4.16
N GLY A 680 5.59 -24.59 -5.00
CA GLY A 680 6.97 -24.84 -5.42
C GLY A 680 7.94 -23.85 -4.78
N LEU A 681 8.95 -24.37 -4.09
CA LEU A 681 9.95 -23.59 -3.35
C LEU A 681 11.37 -23.88 -3.83
N ILE A 682 12.23 -22.88 -3.74
CA ILE A 682 13.69 -22.99 -3.84
C ILE A 682 14.27 -23.10 -2.43
N GLY A 683 15.05 -24.15 -2.19
CA GLY A 683 15.76 -24.39 -0.93
C GLY A 683 16.90 -23.38 -0.71
N ASN A 684 18.03 -23.60 -1.38
CA ASN A 684 19.23 -22.77 -1.23
C ASN A 684 19.37 -21.78 -2.38
N LEU A 685 18.67 -20.63 -2.27
CA LEU A 685 18.57 -19.64 -3.34
C LEU A 685 19.93 -19.00 -3.67
N ASN A 686 20.72 -18.67 -2.64
CA ASN A 686 22.05 -18.09 -2.85
C ASN A 686 23.02 -19.05 -3.56
N ALA A 687 23.02 -20.34 -3.19
CA ALA A 687 23.89 -21.31 -3.85
C ALA A 687 23.45 -21.62 -5.29
N LEU A 688 22.13 -21.65 -5.55
CA LEU A 688 21.55 -21.79 -6.89
C LEU A 688 22.00 -20.65 -7.82
N LYS A 689 21.96 -19.39 -7.36
CA LYS A 689 22.43 -18.22 -8.13
C LYS A 689 23.91 -18.30 -8.52
N ASN A 690 24.72 -18.97 -7.70
CA ASN A 690 26.15 -19.17 -7.94
C ASN A 690 26.48 -20.53 -8.58
N ASN A 691 25.46 -21.29 -9.03
CA ASN A 691 25.58 -22.63 -9.57
C ASN A 691 26.50 -23.55 -8.72
N SER A 692 26.40 -23.45 -7.41
CA SER A 692 27.29 -24.08 -6.42
C SER A 692 26.49 -25.00 -5.49
N ARG A 693 27.13 -26.07 -4.97
CA ARG A 693 26.49 -27.02 -4.02
C ARG A 693 26.15 -26.38 -2.66
N TYR A 694 26.95 -25.41 -2.25
CA TYR A 694 26.74 -24.52 -1.12
C TYR A 694 27.86 -23.46 -1.14
N ILE A 695 27.66 -22.36 -0.42
CA ILE A 695 28.63 -21.28 -0.22
C ILE A 695 29.53 -21.55 1.00
N ASN A 696 28.95 -21.85 2.18
CA ASN A 696 29.73 -22.07 3.40
C ASN A 696 29.59 -23.48 3.99
N SER A 697 28.40 -24.06 3.95
CA SER A 697 28.16 -25.43 4.43
C SER A 697 26.92 -26.04 3.79
N ASP A 698 26.90 -27.37 3.63
CA ASP A 698 25.77 -28.09 3.04
C ASP A 698 24.46 -27.84 3.85
N MET A 699 23.53 -27.12 3.24
CA MET A 699 22.23 -26.77 3.83
C MET A 699 21.44 -28.02 4.22
N ASN A 700 21.56 -29.12 3.48
CA ASN A 700 20.87 -30.38 3.74
C ASN A 700 21.56 -31.23 4.85
N ARG A 701 22.37 -30.57 5.69
CA ARG A 701 22.97 -31.10 6.93
C ARG A 701 22.76 -30.18 8.13
N MET A 702 21.96 -29.12 7.98
CA MET A 702 21.76 -28.07 8.99
C MET A 702 20.39 -28.14 9.70
N TRP A 703 19.51 -29.06 9.31
CA TRP A 703 18.13 -29.16 9.81
C TRP A 703 18.06 -29.89 11.15
N THR A 704 18.47 -29.22 12.23
CA THR A 704 18.37 -29.72 13.62
C THR A 704 17.92 -28.61 14.56
N ASP A 705 17.14 -28.94 15.60
CA ASP A 705 16.60 -27.95 16.55
C ASP A 705 17.71 -27.09 17.19
N ARG A 706 18.82 -27.72 17.57
CA ARG A 706 19.99 -27.04 18.18
C ARG A 706 20.67 -26.02 17.25
N ILE A 707 20.78 -26.33 15.96
CA ILE A 707 21.43 -25.41 15.00
C ILE A 707 20.51 -24.23 14.71
N ILE A 708 19.21 -24.51 14.53
CA ILE A 708 18.17 -23.52 14.18
C ILE A 708 17.97 -22.47 15.30
N GLU A 709 18.17 -22.83 16.56
CA GLU A 709 18.01 -21.92 17.72
C GLU A 709 19.31 -21.17 18.11
N SER A 710 20.46 -21.57 17.58
CA SER A 710 21.76 -21.04 17.99
C SER A 710 22.09 -19.66 17.39
N LYS A 711 22.36 -18.68 18.26
CA LYS A 711 22.80 -17.31 17.88
C LYS A 711 24.19 -17.27 17.24
N SER A 712 25.07 -18.24 17.49
CA SER A 712 26.44 -18.26 16.94
C SER A 712 26.49 -18.69 15.46
N SER A 713 25.43 -19.33 14.95
CA SER A 713 25.31 -19.85 13.59
C SER A 713 24.97 -18.78 12.53
N GLN A 714 24.59 -17.56 12.96
CA GLN A 714 24.02 -16.50 12.11
C GLN A 714 24.96 -15.90 11.06
N LYS A 715 26.26 -16.24 11.09
CA LYS A 715 27.27 -15.71 10.15
C LYS A 715 27.29 -16.43 8.79
N LYS A 716 26.76 -17.65 8.66
CA LYS A 716 26.82 -18.43 7.42
C LYS A 716 25.62 -18.16 6.49
N SER A 717 25.86 -18.17 5.17
CA SER A 717 24.82 -17.93 4.15
C SER A 717 23.66 -18.92 4.28
N GLU A 718 23.95 -20.23 4.39
CA GLU A 718 22.92 -21.27 4.42
C GLU A 718 22.09 -21.26 5.70
N PHE A 719 22.59 -20.67 6.78
CA PHE A 719 21.80 -20.52 8.00
C PHE A 719 20.59 -19.61 7.76
N LYS A 720 20.78 -18.53 7.00
CA LYS A 720 19.70 -17.63 6.60
C LYS A 720 18.70 -18.34 5.68
N GLU A 721 19.20 -19.17 4.74
CA GLU A 721 18.35 -19.98 3.85
C GLU A 721 17.47 -20.97 4.64
N VAL A 722 18.05 -21.71 5.60
CA VAL A 722 17.30 -22.63 6.48
C VAL A 722 16.21 -21.91 7.26
N LEU A 723 16.52 -20.76 7.88
CA LEU A 723 15.53 -20.00 8.65
C LEU A 723 14.39 -19.49 7.76
N MET A 724 14.69 -18.99 6.56
CA MET A 724 13.66 -18.52 5.64
C MET A 724 12.74 -19.65 5.16
N VAL A 725 13.31 -20.78 4.71
CA VAL A 725 12.51 -21.93 4.26
C VAL A 725 11.66 -22.47 5.41
N LYS A 726 12.25 -22.59 6.61
CA LYS A 726 11.53 -23.02 7.82
C LYS A 726 10.38 -22.09 8.15
N GLU A 727 10.60 -20.78 8.18
CA GLU A 727 9.56 -19.80 8.50
C GLU A 727 8.37 -19.91 7.53
N LEU A 728 8.63 -20.12 6.24
CA LEU A 728 7.59 -20.29 5.23
C LEU A 728 6.80 -21.58 5.43
N ILE A 729 7.48 -22.70 5.61
CA ILE A 729 6.81 -23.99 5.78
C ILE A 729 6.04 -24.03 7.11
N ASP A 730 6.58 -23.43 8.17
CA ASP A 730 5.90 -23.32 9.46
C ASP A 730 4.64 -22.46 9.38
N LYS A 731 4.64 -21.38 8.58
CA LYS A 731 3.42 -20.60 8.30
C LYS A 731 2.35 -21.47 7.63
N ILE A 732 2.72 -22.32 6.66
CA ILE A 732 1.79 -23.26 6.02
C ILE A 732 1.25 -24.28 7.03
N ILE A 733 2.16 -24.87 7.82
CA ILE A 733 1.81 -25.88 8.84
C ILE A 733 0.87 -25.30 9.90
N LYS A 734 1.00 -24.02 10.29
CA LYS A 734 0.08 -23.36 11.23
C LYS A 734 -1.34 -23.22 10.67
N LEU A 735 -1.49 -23.16 9.35
CA LEU A 735 -2.75 -22.88 8.68
C LEU A 735 -3.44 -24.14 8.15
N LYS A 736 -2.75 -25.28 8.11
CA LYS A 736 -3.23 -26.55 7.56
C LYS A 736 -2.94 -27.71 8.53
N LYS A 737 -3.79 -28.73 8.56
CA LYS A 737 -3.55 -29.93 9.39
C LYS A 737 -2.34 -30.70 8.85
N LYS A 738 -1.34 -30.98 9.69
CA LYS A 738 -0.10 -31.72 9.33
C LYS A 738 -0.35 -32.98 8.49
N ARG A 739 -1.38 -33.78 8.84
CA ARG A 739 -1.76 -35.03 8.14
C ARG A 739 -2.13 -34.84 6.66
N ASN A 740 -2.53 -33.64 6.26
CA ASN A 740 -2.95 -33.30 4.90
C ASN A 740 -1.82 -32.69 4.06
N ILE A 741 -0.65 -32.46 4.66
CA ILE A 741 0.53 -31.92 4.01
C ILE A 741 1.39 -33.09 3.51
N THR A 742 1.89 -32.97 2.29
CA THR A 742 2.91 -33.85 1.72
C THR A 742 4.03 -32.98 1.16
N ILE A 743 5.26 -33.21 1.60
CA ILE A 743 6.44 -32.49 1.13
C ILE A 743 7.20 -33.42 0.18
N VAL A 744 7.64 -32.89 -0.96
CA VAL A 744 8.43 -33.60 -1.96
C VAL A 744 9.71 -32.81 -2.19
N ASP A 745 10.83 -33.42 -1.87
CA ASP A 745 12.17 -32.86 -2.05
C ASP A 745 12.75 -33.36 -3.38
N LEU A 746 12.86 -32.47 -4.35
CA LEU A 746 13.33 -32.76 -5.71
C LEU A 746 14.85 -32.63 -5.76
N HIS A 747 15.51 -33.76 -5.94
CA HIS A 747 16.96 -33.91 -5.88
C HIS A 747 17.56 -34.39 -7.20
N ASN A 748 18.87 -34.16 -7.33
CA ASN A 748 19.72 -34.79 -8.34
C ASN A 748 20.89 -35.52 -7.68
N THR A 749 21.26 -36.66 -8.26
CA THR A 749 22.42 -37.43 -7.82
C THR A 749 23.66 -37.13 -8.66
N SER A 750 24.84 -37.51 -8.18
CA SER A 750 26.10 -37.36 -8.92
C SER A 750 26.38 -38.49 -9.92
N SER A 751 25.52 -39.50 -10.03
CA SER A 751 25.79 -40.74 -10.76
C SER A 751 24.69 -41.11 -11.76
N PRO A 752 25.04 -41.79 -12.88
CA PRO A 752 24.06 -42.38 -13.79
C PRO A 752 23.08 -43.33 -13.08
N ASN A 753 21.94 -43.61 -13.72
CA ASN A 753 20.82 -44.40 -13.16
C ASN A 753 20.22 -43.80 -11.89
N GLY A 754 20.26 -42.48 -11.78
CA GLY A 754 19.85 -41.70 -10.62
C GLY A 754 18.36 -41.48 -10.41
N VAL A 755 17.49 -42.32 -10.98
CA VAL A 755 16.03 -42.15 -10.87
C VAL A 755 15.49 -43.08 -9.80
N PHE A 756 15.15 -42.56 -8.63
CA PHE A 756 14.57 -43.32 -7.53
C PHE A 756 13.91 -42.39 -6.50
N SER A 757 13.20 -42.97 -5.54
CA SER A 757 12.59 -42.23 -4.45
C SER A 757 13.02 -42.79 -3.10
N ILE A 758 13.05 -41.94 -2.08
CA ILE A 758 13.37 -42.33 -0.71
C ILE A 758 12.19 -41.98 0.18
N VAL A 759 11.81 -42.94 1.02
CA VAL A 759 10.65 -42.87 1.93
C VAL A 759 11.03 -43.36 3.32
N ASN A 760 10.29 -42.94 4.34
CA ASN A 760 10.56 -43.24 5.76
C ASN A 760 9.45 -44.04 6.44
N ASN A 761 8.28 -44.13 5.81
CA ASN A 761 7.10 -44.85 6.32
C ASN A 761 6.21 -45.41 5.19
N LEU A 762 5.22 -46.23 5.56
CA LEU A 762 4.31 -46.89 4.63
C LEU A 762 3.40 -45.92 3.86
N LYS A 763 3.10 -44.74 4.39
CA LYS A 763 2.25 -43.76 3.69
C LYS A 763 3.00 -43.10 2.54
N GLU A 764 4.25 -42.71 2.78
CA GLU A 764 5.17 -42.20 1.77
C GLU A 764 5.43 -43.25 0.69
N LYS A 765 5.68 -44.51 1.09
CA LYS A 765 5.83 -45.64 0.17
C LYS A 765 4.68 -45.75 -0.83
N LYS A 766 3.43 -45.73 -0.36
CA LYS A 766 2.23 -45.83 -1.22
C LYS A 766 2.13 -44.73 -2.29
N ILE A 767 2.72 -43.56 -2.03
CA ILE A 767 2.76 -42.45 -2.98
C ILE A 767 3.91 -42.67 -3.96
N ALA A 768 5.09 -42.99 -3.43
CA ALA A 768 6.31 -43.22 -4.20
C ALA A 768 6.22 -44.40 -5.17
N GLU A 769 5.56 -45.50 -4.79
CA GLU A 769 5.34 -46.67 -5.67
C GLU A 769 4.53 -46.32 -6.92
N HIS A 770 3.70 -45.27 -6.85
CA HIS A 770 2.96 -44.80 -8.01
C HIS A 770 3.87 -44.15 -9.05
N LEU A 771 5.09 -43.72 -8.69
CA LEU A 771 6.08 -43.30 -9.68
C LEU A 771 6.56 -44.44 -10.55
N GLU A 772 6.44 -45.69 -10.09
CA GLU A 772 6.93 -46.90 -10.75
C GLU A 772 8.46 -46.99 -10.93
N ILE A 773 9.19 -46.23 -10.12
CA ILE A 773 10.65 -46.21 -10.02
C ILE A 773 11.09 -46.98 -8.74
N PRO A 774 12.39 -47.22 -8.53
CA PRO A 774 12.89 -47.84 -7.29
C PRO A 774 12.54 -46.99 -6.06
N VAL A 775 12.13 -47.65 -4.97
CA VAL A 775 11.76 -47.00 -3.70
C VAL A 775 12.69 -47.48 -2.59
N ILE A 776 13.39 -46.57 -1.95
CA ILE A 776 14.40 -46.85 -0.93
C ILE A 776 13.84 -46.48 0.44
N ASN A 777 13.76 -47.47 1.33
CA ASN A 777 13.23 -47.29 2.65
C ASN A 777 14.30 -46.84 3.64
N ASN A 778 13.94 -45.84 4.45
CA ASN A 778 14.56 -45.51 5.73
C ASN A 778 16.03 -45.05 5.65
N LEU A 779 16.47 -44.51 4.51
CA LEU A 779 17.83 -43.99 4.31
C LEU A 779 18.13 -42.82 5.25
N PHE A 780 17.20 -41.84 5.35
CA PHE A 780 17.45 -40.61 6.10
C PHE A 780 17.33 -40.75 7.62
N LYS A 781 16.67 -41.80 8.15
CA LYS A 781 16.80 -42.12 9.60
C LYS A 781 18.24 -42.42 10.02
N LYS A 782 19.12 -42.79 9.08
CA LYS A 782 20.55 -43.03 9.32
C LYS A 782 21.42 -41.80 9.03
N VAL A 783 20.84 -40.73 8.47
CA VAL A 783 21.53 -39.48 8.07
C VAL A 783 20.81 -38.28 8.73
N LYS A 784 21.22 -37.94 9.95
CA LYS A 784 20.61 -36.86 10.74
C LYS A 784 20.88 -35.47 10.12
N GLY A 785 19.92 -34.56 10.27
CA GLY A 785 20.08 -33.15 9.93
C GLY A 785 19.72 -32.78 8.49
N SER A 786 19.05 -33.67 7.75
CA SER A 786 18.49 -33.37 6.43
C SER A 786 17.09 -32.77 6.53
N PHE A 787 16.67 -32.04 5.51
CA PHE A 787 15.35 -31.44 5.43
C PHE A 787 14.23 -32.49 5.49
N ALA A 788 14.39 -33.56 4.72
CA ALA A 788 13.41 -34.64 4.66
C ALA A 788 13.23 -35.34 6.02
N GLU A 789 14.32 -35.55 6.77
CA GLU A 789 14.26 -36.16 8.10
C GLU A 789 13.61 -35.23 9.13
N TYR A 790 13.92 -33.93 9.08
CA TYR A 790 13.36 -32.92 9.98
C TYR A 790 11.83 -32.84 9.90
N TYR A 791 11.24 -32.82 8.71
CA TYR A 791 9.78 -32.77 8.57
C TYR A 791 9.10 -34.14 8.72
N SER A 792 9.78 -35.23 8.33
CA SER A 792 9.28 -36.59 8.56
C SER A 792 9.16 -36.91 10.05
N SER A 793 10.15 -36.52 10.87
CA SER A 793 10.11 -36.68 12.34
C SER A 793 8.97 -35.91 13.03
N GLN A 794 8.45 -34.87 12.36
CA GLN A 794 7.30 -34.08 12.83
C GLN A 794 5.94 -34.61 12.35
N ASN A 795 5.90 -35.85 11.87
CA ASN A 795 4.71 -36.54 11.33
C ASN A 795 4.12 -35.86 10.08
N ILE A 796 4.97 -35.29 9.21
CA ILE A 796 4.57 -34.78 7.89
C ILE A 796 5.13 -35.72 6.82
N ASN A 797 4.27 -36.19 5.90
CA ASN A 797 4.70 -37.12 4.85
C ASN A 797 5.73 -36.41 3.97
N THR A 798 6.95 -36.93 3.92
CA THR A 798 8.05 -36.30 3.18
C THR A 798 8.77 -37.31 2.30
N ILE A 799 8.77 -37.07 1.00
CA ILE A 799 9.34 -37.97 -0.02
C ILE A 799 10.52 -37.26 -0.66
N VAL A 800 11.66 -37.92 -0.78
CA VAL A 800 12.75 -37.44 -1.63
C VAL A 800 12.62 -38.10 -3.00
N PHE A 801 12.66 -37.32 -4.06
CA PHE A 801 12.60 -37.79 -5.44
C PHE A 801 13.84 -37.37 -6.21
N GLU A 802 14.67 -38.36 -6.55
CA GLU A 802 15.88 -38.22 -7.34
C GLU A 802 15.50 -38.35 -8.81
N GLY A 803 15.64 -37.26 -9.57
CA GLY A 803 15.18 -37.18 -10.96
C GLY A 803 16.21 -37.66 -11.98
N GLY A 804 17.45 -37.90 -11.57
CA GLY A 804 18.57 -38.23 -12.45
C GLY A 804 19.85 -37.53 -12.05
N ALA A 805 20.89 -37.68 -12.87
CA ALA A 805 22.19 -37.10 -12.62
C ALA A 805 22.19 -35.56 -12.77
N ILE A 806 23.03 -34.86 -12.00
CA ILE A 806 23.23 -33.41 -12.17
C ILE A 806 23.70 -33.13 -13.61
N GLY A 807 23.01 -32.22 -14.30
CA GLY A 807 23.30 -31.84 -15.68
C GLY A 807 22.65 -32.70 -16.76
N ASP A 808 21.96 -33.78 -16.40
CA ASP A 808 21.22 -34.62 -17.36
C ASP A 808 19.93 -33.91 -17.81
N PRO A 809 19.76 -33.61 -19.12
CA PRO A 809 18.52 -33.02 -19.62
C PRO A 809 17.27 -33.87 -19.38
N ALA A 810 17.42 -35.20 -19.29
CA ALA A 810 16.32 -36.10 -18.98
C ALA A 810 15.80 -35.92 -17.55
N ALA A 811 16.63 -35.44 -16.62
CA ALA A 811 16.24 -35.21 -15.23
C ALA A 811 15.12 -34.17 -15.10
N ILE A 812 15.09 -33.15 -15.96
CA ILE A 812 13.99 -32.16 -15.99
C ILE A 812 12.67 -32.86 -16.34
N ASN A 813 12.70 -33.74 -17.35
CA ASN A 813 11.52 -34.45 -17.82
C ASN A 813 11.03 -35.48 -16.79
N ASN A 814 11.96 -36.14 -16.07
CA ASN A 814 11.63 -37.06 -14.98
C ASN A 814 11.03 -36.33 -13.78
N HIS A 815 11.58 -35.19 -13.37
CA HIS A 815 11.01 -34.34 -12.33
C HIS A 815 9.61 -33.86 -12.71
N GLU A 816 9.42 -33.39 -13.94
CA GLU A 816 8.11 -32.98 -14.46
C GLU A 816 7.11 -34.15 -14.42
N ALA A 817 7.47 -35.32 -14.93
CA ALA A 817 6.62 -36.52 -14.89
C ALA A 817 6.26 -36.93 -13.45
N GLY A 818 7.23 -36.91 -12.52
CA GLY A 818 6.97 -37.27 -11.13
C GLY A 818 6.08 -36.28 -10.39
N ILE A 819 6.20 -34.96 -10.64
CA ILE A 819 5.30 -33.95 -10.07
C ILE A 819 3.85 -34.26 -10.44
N TRP A 820 3.57 -34.47 -11.73
CA TRP A 820 2.23 -34.77 -12.22
C TRP A 820 1.69 -36.09 -11.67
N LYS A 821 2.49 -37.16 -11.65
CA LYS A 821 2.09 -38.49 -11.17
C LYS A 821 1.83 -38.54 -9.66
N MET A 822 2.59 -37.78 -8.87
CA MET A 822 2.33 -37.64 -7.43
C MET A 822 1.04 -36.86 -7.15
N LEU A 823 0.78 -35.79 -7.93
CA LEU A 823 -0.47 -35.04 -7.83
C LEU A 823 -1.67 -35.92 -8.21
N GLU A 824 -1.57 -36.66 -9.30
CA GLU A 824 -2.57 -37.65 -9.73
C GLU A 824 -2.85 -38.68 -8.63
N LYS A 825 -1.80 -39.32 -8.08
CA LYS A 825 -1.93 -40.31 -7.00
C LYS A 825 -2.67 -39.77 -5.78
N LYS A 826 -2.42 -38.50 -5.45
CA LYS A 826 -3.02 -37.85 -4.28
C LYS A 826 -4.39 -37.26 -4.58
N GLY A 827 -4.90 -37.45 -5.81
CA GLY A 827 -6.18 -36.95 -6.28
C GLY A 827 -6.22 -35.44 -6.30
N PHE A 828 -5.12 -34.81 -6.70
CA PHE A 828 -5.03 -33.38 -7.02
C PHE A 828 -5.44 -33.13 -8.47
N ILE A 829 -5.29 -34.10 -9.37
CA ILE A 829 -5.60 -33.95 -10.78
C ILE A 829 -6.04 -35.28 -11.40
N SER A 830 -6.93 -35.25 -12.40
CA SER A 830 -7.26 -36.41 -13.23
C SER A 830 -6.19 -36.59 -14.31
N GLN A 831 -6.01 -37.83 -14.77
CA GLN A 831 -5.11 -38.18 -15.87
C GLN A 831 -5.42 -37.39 -17.15
N ASP A 832 -6.69 -37.08 -17.41
CA ASP A 832 -7.15 -36.34 -18.61
C ASP A 832 -6.59 -34.92 -18.73
N PHE A 833 -6.12 -34.35 -17.61
CA PHE A 833 -5.54 -33.01 -17.56
C PHE A 833 -4.00 -33.03 -17.58
N ILE A 834 -3.39 -34.22 -17.67
CA ILE A 834 -1.94 -34.37 -17.77
C ILE A 834 -1.54 -34.20 -19.24
N PRO A 835 -0.57 -33.33 -19.56
CA PRO A 835 -0.15 -33.12 -20.96
C PRO A 835 0.38 -34.41 -21.58
N GLU A 836 0.06 -34.67 -22.85
CA GLU A 836 0.55 -35.85 -23.58
C GLU A 836 2.08 -36.00 -23.52
N LYS A 837 2.79 -34.87 -23.62
CA LYS A 837 4.26 -34.84 -23.48
C LYS A 837 4.73 -35.38 -22.12
N VAL A 838 4.00 -35.06 -21.05
CA VAL A 838 4.30 -35.53 -19.69
C VAL A 838 3.98 -37.03 -19.56
N LEU A 839 2.88 -37.51 -20.16
CA LEU A 839 2.57 -38.94 -20.20
C LEU A 839 3.67 -39.73 -20.92
N LYS A 840 4.21 -39.20 -22.03
CA LYS A 840 5.36 -39.79 -22.73
C LYS A 840 6.62 -39.80 -21.87
N ASN A 841 6.90 -38.70 -21.16
CA ASN A 841 8.02 -38.64 -20.22
C ASN A 841 7.89 -39.68 -19.09
N ASN A 842 6.67 -39.91 -18.58
CA ASN A 842 6.41 -40.95 -17.58
C ASN A 842 6.73 -42.36 -18.11
N ILE A 843 6.30 -42.69 -19.33
CA ILE A 843 6.64 -43.97 -19.97
C ILE A 843 8.17 -44.13 -20.10
N ASN A 844 8.87 -43.09 -20.55
CA ASN A 844 10.33 -43.11 -20.65
C ASN A 844 11.01 -43.33 -19.29
N MET A 845 10.54 -42.64 -18.25
CA MET A 845 11.04 -42.80 -16.88
C MET A 845 10.82 -44.22 -16.36
N ASN A 846 9.64 -44.81 -16.58
CA ASN A 846 9.34 -46.19 -16.16
C ASN A 846 10.18 -47.22 -16.91
N ASN A 847 10.35 -47.04 -18.22
CA ASN A 847 11.17 -47.92 -19.05
C ASN A 847 12.64 -47.89 -18.60
N PHE A 848 13.16 -46.69 -18.29
CA PHE A 848 14.50 -46.50 -17.76
C PHE A 848 14.69 -47.22 -16.42
N SER A 849 13.68 -47.20 -15.55
CA SER A 849 13.74 -47.83 -14.23
C SER A 849 13.36 -49.32 -14.19
N LYS A 850 12.95 -49.92 -15.32
CA LYS A 850 12.32 -51.27 -15.37
C LYS A 850 13.15 -52.36 -14.69
N GLU A 851 14.44 -52.40 -14.93
CA GLU A 851 15.36 -53.41 -14.36
C GLU A 851 15.72 -53.15 -12.90
N THR A 852 15.64 -51.88 -12.48
CA THR A 852 15.96 -51.43 -11.13
C THR A 852 14.73 -51.36 -10.21
N LYS A 853 13.52 -51.56 -10.75
CA LYS A 853 12.26 -51.41 -10.02
C LYS A 853 12.21 -52.38 -8.84
N GLY A 854 11.88 -51.84 -7.67
CA GLY A 854 11.89 -52.60 -6.43
C GLY A 854 11.77 -51.74 -5.20
N TYR A 855 11.51 -52.40 -4.09
CA TYR A 855 11.58 -51.81 -2.76
C TYR A 855 12.90 -52.23 -2.13
N TYR A 856 13.71 -51.28 -1.68
CA TYR A 856 15.06 -51.52 -1.18
C TYR A 856 15.22 -51.00 0.25
N PHE A 857 16.17 -51.54 1.00
CA PHE A 857 16.59 -51.01 2.29
C PHE A 857 18.10 -50.82 2.37
N VAL A 858 18.53 -49.90 3.21
CA VAL A 858 19.96 -49.56 3.36
C VAL A 858 20.65 -50.54 4.29
N LYS A 859 21.55 -51.36 3.73
CA LYS A 859 22.38 -52.33 4.42
C LYS A 859 23.61 -51.68 5.03
N TYR A 860 24.26 -50.78 4.30
CA TYR A 860 25.52 -50.16 4.71
C TYR A 860 25.67 -48.73 4.18
N ILE A 861 26.39 -47.89 4.94
CA ILE A 861 26.76 -46.52 4.58
C ILE A 861 28.27 -46.37 4.77
N HIS A 862 28.99 -46.07 3.70
CA HIS A 862 30.41 -45.73 3.79
C HIS A 862 30.57 -44.24 4.10
N LYS A 863 31.02 -43.91 5.31
CA LYS A 863 31.29 -42.52 5.70
C LYS A 863 32.77 -42.18 5.49
N ILE A 864 33.02 -41.03 4.86
CA ILE A 864 34.36 -40.50 4.66
C ILE A 864 34.78 -39.79 5.96
N LYS A 865 35.87 -40.26 6.59
CA LYS A 865 36.41 -39.62 7.80
C LYS A 865 37.02 -38.26 7.45
N LYS A 866 36.92 -37.31 8.38
CA LYS A 866 37.47 -35.96 8.20
C LYS A 866 38.99 -36.05 7.99
N GLY A 867 39.49 -35.53 6.87
CA GLY A 867 40.91 -35.60 6.48
C GLY A 867 41.26 -36.77 5.54
N ASN A 868 40.32 -37.66 5.24
CA ASN A 868 40.52 -38.73 4.26
C ASN A 868 40.06 -38.28 2.87
N GLU A 869 40.90 -38.51 1.87
CA GLU A 869 40.47 -38.43 0.47
C GLU A 869 39.75 -39.73 0.09
N PHE A 870 38.69 -39.60 -0.70
CA PHE A 870 37.93 -40.73 -1.23
C PHE A 870 37.61 -40.46 -2.69
N LEU A 871 37.95 -41.42 -3.54
CA LEU A 871 37.66 -41.41 -4.97
C LEU A 871 36.88 -42.68 -5.31
N MET A 872 35.66 -42.51 -5.82
CA MET A 872 34.90 -43.63 -6.35
C MET A 872 35.54 -44.18 -7.62
N ASN A 873 35.49 -45.50 -7.83
CA ASN A 873 35.88 -46.06 -9.12
C ASN A 873 35.01 -45.46 -10.24
N PRO A 874 35.61 -45.06 -11.36
CA PRO A 874 34.84 -44.47 -12.46
C PRO A 874 33.84 -45.49 -13.01
N ASN A 875 32.70 -44.99 -13.51
CA ASN A 875 31.63 -45.75 -14.18
C ASN A 875 30.73 -46.62 -13.30
N MET A 876 30.93 -46.68 -11.98
CA MET A 876 30.02 -47.37 -11.08
C MET A 876 28.65 -46.68 -11.07
N ARG A 877 27.56 -47.45 -11.26
CA ARG A 877 26.20 -46.92 -11.44
C ARG A 877 25.32 -47.15 -10.21
N ASN A 878 24.29 -46.32 -10.05
CA ASN A 878 23.22 -46.65 -9.11
C ASN A 878 22.57 -47.98 -9.52
N PHE A 879 22.23 -48.80 -8.52
CA PHE A 879 21.67 -50.14 -8.63
C PHE A 879 22.58 -51.18 -9.31
N GLU A 880 23.88 -50.93 -9.40
CA GLU A 880 24.86 -51.93 -9.83
C GLU A 880 25.05 -53.00 -8.74
N LYS A 881 25.04 -54.29 -9.12
CA LYS A 881 25.27 -55.39 -8.19
C LYS A 881 26.74 -55.43 -7.77
N ILE A 882 26.99 -55.39 -6.46
CA ILE A 882 28.31 -55.43 -5.85
C ILE A 882 28.45 -56.70 -5.01
N LYS A 883 29.57 -57.40 -5.16
CA LYS A 883 29.93 -58.56 -4.32
C LYS A 883 30.66 -58.11 -3.06
N LYS A 884 30.52 -58.86 -1.97
CA LYS A 884 31.36 -58.68 -0.78
C LYS A 884 32.84 -58.79 -1.17
N GLY A 885 33.65 -57.82 -0.75
CA GLY A 885 35.08 -57.74 -1.06
C GLY A 885 35.44 -57.06 -2.38
N GLN A 886 34.46 -56.76 -3.24
CA GLN A 886 34.70 -56.02 -4.48
C GLN A 886 35.20 -54.59 -4.18
N ILE A 887 36.25 -54.15 -4.88
CA ILE A 887 36.79 -52.80 -4.75
C ILE A 887 35.83 -51.83 -5.46
N VAL A 888 35.32 -50.86 -4.71
CA VAL A 888 34.35 -49.87 -5.21
C VAL A 888 34.95 -48.47 -5.33
N GLY A 889 36.06 -48.21 -4.65
CA GLY A 889 36.77 -46.95 -4.73
C GLY A 889 38.14 -47.02 -4.06
N HIS A 890 38.80 -45.88 -3.96
CA HIS A 890 40.12 -45.73 -3.35
C HIS A 890 40.08 -44.61 -2.32
N SER A 891 40.88 -44.76 -1.27
CA SER A 891 41.15 -43.70 -0.31
C SER A 891 42.66 -43.52 -0.16
N ASN A 892 43.07 -42.47 0.54
CA ASN A 892 44.46 -42.27 0.96
C ASN A 892 45.02 -43.42 1.84
N HIS A 893 44.20 -44.37 2.27
CA HIS A 893 44.59 -45.55 3.05
C HIS A 893 44.49 -46.87 2.24
N GLY A 894 44.35 -46.79 0.90
CA GLY A 894 44.26 -47.95 0.01
C GLY A 894 42.86 -48.23 -0.56
N PRO A 895 42.66 -49.41 -1.20
CA PRO A 895 41.41 -49.75 -1.89
C PRO A 895 40.25 -49.95 -0.90
N VAL A 896 39.13 -49.29 -1.17
CA VAL A 896 37.89 -49.41 -0.40
C VAL A 896 37.07 -50.57 -0.97
N LYS A 897 36.94 -51.64 -0.18
CA LYS A 897 36.17 -52.84 -0.54
C LYS A 897 34.75 -52.78 0.04
N SER A 898 33.80 -53.32 -0.70
CA SER A 898 32.42 -53.46 -0.23
C SER A 898 32.33 -54.48 0.92
N PRO A 899 31.85 -54.11 2.13
CA PRO A 899 31.77 -55.03 3.26
C PRO A 899 30.65 -56.08 3.13
N TYR A 900 29.70 -55.85 2.23
CA TYR A 900 28.55 -56.73 1.99
C TYR A 900 28.31 -56.90 0.48
N GLU A 901 27.60 -57.96 0.12
CA GLU A 901 26.93 -58.01 -1.18
C GLU A 901 25.63 -57.19 -1.16
N GLY A 902 25.26 -56.63 -2.30
CA GLY A 902 24.05 -55.84 -2.48
C GLY A 902 24.10 -54.99 -3.74
N TYR A 903 23.33 -53.91 -3.77
CA TYR A 903 23.29 -52.94 -4.87
C TYR A 903 23.93 -51.62 -4.43
N LEU A 904 24.73 -51.02 -5.30
CA LEU A 904 25.35 -49.72 -5.05
C LEU A 904 24.32 -48.59 -5.16
N LEU A 905 24.40 -47.59 -4.29
CA LEU A 905 23.54 -46.41 -4.33
C LEU A 905 24.33 -45.14 -3.98
N MET A 906 24.00 -44.05 -4.68
CA MET A 906 24.56 -42.70 -4.56
C MET A 906 26.09 -42.68 -4.44
N PRO A 907 26.82 -43.23 -5.43
CA PRO A 907 28.26 -43.13 -5.44
C PRO A 907 28.71 -41.66 -5.57
N LEU A 908 29.63 -41.25 -4.71
CA LEU A 908 30.15 -39.88 -4.64
C LEU A 908 31.17 -39.62 -5.76
N TYR A 909 30.78 -38.87 -6.79
CA TYR A 909 31.67 -38.43 -7.87
C TYR A 909 32.03 -36.94 -7.83
N GLN A 910 31.36 -36.19 -6.96
CA GLN A 910 31.63 -34.77 -6.75
C GLN A 910 32.78 -34.57 -5.75
N LYS A 911 33.47 -33.43 -5.85
CA LYS A 911 34.63 -33.09 -4.99
C LYS A 911 34.32 -32.97 -3.49
N GLN A 912 33.05 -32.87 -3.10
CA GLN A 912 32.62 -32.59 -1.73
C GLN A 912 31.51 -33.55 -1.28
N GLY A 913 31.71 -34.23 -0.15
CA GLY A 913 30.71 -35.13 0.44
C GLY A 913 31.22 -35.77 1.75
N LYS A 914 30.30 -36.18 2.63
CA LYS A 914 30.61 -36.92 3.87
C LYS A 914 30.37 -38.42 3.75
N GLU A 915 29.60 -38.83 2.76
CA GLU A 915 29.27 -40.22 2.46
C GLU A 915 29.82 -40.58 1.09
N GLY A 916 30.55 -41.70 0.99
CA GLY A 916 31.17 -42.17 -0.25
C GLY A 916 30.20 -42.98 -1.12
N PHE A 917 29.46 -43.91 -0.50
CA PHE A 917 28.40 -44.69 -1.13
C PHE A 917 27.51 -45.38 -0.10
N TYR A 918 26.41 -45.93 -0.60
CA TYR A 918 25.47 -46.75 0.14
C TYR A 918 25.39 -48.13 -0.51
N LEU A 919 25.19 -49.16 0.30
CA LEU A 919 24.76 -50.47 -0.18
C LEU A 919 23.33 -50.70 0.25
N ILE A 920 22.50 -51.05 -0.71
CA ILE A 920 21.10 -51.38 -0.49
C ILE A 920 20.83 -52.84 -0.87
N ASP A 921 19.82 -53.43 -0.24
CA ASP A 921 19.34 -54.76 -0.58
C ASP A 921 17.86 -54.68 -0.96
N LYS A 922 17.41 -55.60 -1.81
CA LYS A 922 15.99 -55.65 -2.21
C LYS A 922 15.20 -56.33 -1.08
N PHE A 923 14.04 -55.75 -0.74
CA PHE A 923 13.10 -56.35 0.21
C PHE A 923 12.48 -57.63 -0.32
#